data_AF-A0A2T1CVN9-F1
#
_entry.id   AF-A0A2T1CVN9-F1
#
_cell.length_a   1.000
_cell.length_b   1.000
_cell.length_c   1.000
_cell.angle_alpha   90.00
_cell.angle_beta   90.00
_cell.angle_gamma   90.00
#
_symmetry.space_group_name_H-M   'P 1'
#
loop_
_entity.id
_entity.type
_entity.pdbx_description
1 polymer ?
#
loop_
_entity_poly.entity_id
_entity_poly.type
_entity_poly.pdbx_seq_one_letter_code
_entity_poly.pdbx_strand_id
1 'polypeptide(L)'
;MMSRLRIVGALGTLIYWSGINGGGWAISLFKPNPVLAQVPENSVTLSCQQEQSQTTELQIIRLLQFTDRELNQERLELAQRLFLQTFQFIQSLPDPQLRSNWVTSIVNEESSGEHNVWWKLIQAFEKNGSSESAISVLAEATETIQTLNPGYSFLKTNALVTIAHTYEMLGEIKQAENTLELALEASQPIEGAEFKALALTRIAEAYLELEKTISAIVLLNQAEAYANAVDSDAQQRDDILAQVGIAFAKAHEVKAALEIAELLDRPTAGTVQLAVVQGYLSKNQPEQADSLAQTIAHPESQALAFVAVANELFHQEAFTQADARFEEAVSIIQPIANAEHILVQVIEAYQQASPDRALVAAQRLQNPEVRSNAFLEIALVYAGIGQTNNANIAIERATQALQEVPPDWIGFNAQTMVQQAIDAHAYDLAIQMAESLTDPFIAFERAQLLLNIAEAAADRHQFEVAQVAVQAIPPENVEMRSRGWQTIAVGYINANQPDAALELLNQIDRAYPIERIRLMGAMARQLALTGNTDTAVHLFEQAQQEIQAISTPTETLQSLGTLILEYRNANQPIDPSLIQQIQQTTLDFGDDTTSNFHLRSVAEQLLAANHYETAFQIAQIIPSQYERNALLEQIIQQSIGSVPERFILQTIDAIDSPEAQARQLLSLIDRHLFTQSNRDIDPLLIQSIQFTRMISDPESRVMRFGNEGGTVVEDEFDRASLLESIALRYAQLDRPSAAFEVANYIEDLAERDRVLRRIRCHQLED
;
A
#
# COMPACT_ATOMS: atom_id res chain seq x y z
N MET A 1 30.39 -25.63 17.31
CA MET A 1 29.50 -25.91 16.15
C MET A 1 28.64 -24.65 15.94
N MET A 2 29.20 -23.49 15.60
CA MET A 2 29.55 -23.00 14.25
C MET A 2 28.42 -23.12 13.22
N SER A 3 27.36 -22.34 13.44
CA SER A 3 26.41 -21.88 12.42
C SER A 3 26.89 -20.54 11.87
N ARG A 4 27.13 -20.47 10.56
CA ARG A 4 27.48 -19.25 9.82
C ARG A 4 26.18 -18.49 9.54
N LEU A 5 25.97 -17.33 10.18
CA LEU A 5 25.06 -16.31 9.67
C LEU A 5 25.80 -15.51 8.58
N ARG A 6 25.27 -15.53 7.36
CA ARG A 6 25.61 -14.56 6.32
C ARG A 6 24.81 -13.30 6.63
N ILE A 7 25.51 -12.25 7.07
CA ILE A 7 24.97 -10.89 7.13
C ILE A 7 25.03 -10.36 5.69
N VAL A 8 23.86 -10.23 5.06
CA VAL A 8 23.69 -9.49 3.81
C VAL A 8 23.79 -8.02 4.19
N GLY A 9 24.86 -7.37 3.76
CA GLY A 9 25.06 -5.93 3.96
C GLY A 9 24.01 -5.15 3.17
N ALA A 10 23.29 -4.28 3.87
CA ALA A 10 22.42 -3.28 3.28
C ALA A 10 23.27 -2.31 2.43
N LEU A 11 23.28 -2.51 1.12
CA LEU A 11 23.71 -1.50 0.16
C LEU A 11 22.52 -0.57 -0.04
N GLY A 12 22.58 0.60 0.60
CA GLY A 12 21.62 1.68 0.40
C GLY A 12 21.64 2.14 -1.05
N THR A 13 20.54 1.90 -1.75
CA THR A 13 20.19 2.53 -3.02
C THR A 13 19.94 4.01 -2.77
N LEU A 14 20.99 4.83 -2.92
CA LEU A 14 20.89 6.29 -3.05
C LEU A 14 20.21 6.61 -4.39
N ILE A 15 18.88 6.67 -4.38
CA ILE A 15 18.10 7.27 -5.47
C ILE A 15 18.19 8.79 -5.31
N TYR A 16 19.01 9.42 -6.15
CA TYR A 16 19.14 10.88 -6.22
C TYR A 16 17.82 11.49 -6.72
N TRP A 17 17.07 12.10 -5.80
CA TRP A 17 15.99 13.04 -6.10
C TRP A 17 16.60 14.42 -6.39
N SER A 18 16.63 14.83 -7.65
CA SER A 18 16.85 16.24 -8.03
C SER A 18 15.52 16.86 -8.43
N GLY A 19 15.05 17.81 -7.62
CA GLY A 19 13.80 18.52 -7.84
C GLY A 19 13.80 19.36 -9.11
N ILE A 20 12.79 19.14 -9.95
CA ILE A 20 12.29 20.12 -10.91
C ILE A 20 10.91 20.55 -10.41
N ASN A 21 10.87 21.68 -9.72
CA ASN A 21 9.62 22.39 -9.44
C ASN A 21 9.34 23.34 -10.60
N GLY A 22 8.25 23.12 -11.34
CA GLY A 22 7.73 24.11 -12.27
C GLY A 22 6.84 23.56 -13.38
N GLY A 23 5.56 23.31 -13.08
CA GLY A 23 4.55 23.14 -14.12
C GLY A 23 3.34 22.34 -13.66
N GLY A 24 2.35 23.02 -13.09
CA GLY A 24 1.06 22.41 -12.76
C GLY A 24 0.39 21.82 -13.99
N TRP A 25 0.13 20.52 -13.95
CA TRP A 25 -0.86 19.86 -14.78
C TRP A 25 -1.75 19.01 -13.89
N ALA A 26 -3.03 19.34 -13.95
CA ALA A 26 -4.10 18.70 -13.25
C ALA A 26 -4.24 17.22 -13.62
N ILE A 27 -4.76 16.46 -12.65
CA ILE A 27 -5.40 15.15 -12.76
C ILE A 27 -6.07 15.00 -14.14
N SER A 28 -5.55 14.08 -14.95
CA SER A 28 -6.10 13.65 -16.23
C SER A 28 -6.15 12.11 -16.24
N LEU A 29 -6.84 11.53 -15.25
CA LEU A 29 -7.48 10.22 -15.42
C LEU A 29 -8.42 10.36 -16.63
N PHE A 30 -8.20 9.56 -17.67
CA PHE A 30 -9.03 9.51 -18.88
C PHE A 30 -9.37 10.90 -19.46
N LYS A 31 -8.59 11.37 -20.44
CA LYS A 31 -9.27 12.11 -21.52
C LYS A 31 -10.03 11.06 -22.33
N PRO A 32 -11.37 10.98 -22.26
CA PRO A 32 -12.10 10.36 -23.34
C PRO A 32 -11.65 11.08 -24.61
N ASN A 33 -11.36 10.29 -25.64
CA ASN A 33 -11.11 10.79 -26.98
C ASN A 33 -12.08 11.95 -27.28
N PRO A 34 -11.62 13.18 -27.62
CA PRO A 34 -12.50 14.31 -27.85
C PRO A 34 -13.17 14.17 -29.22
N VAL A 35 -14.08 13.20 -29.31
CA VAL A 35 -15.08 13.08 -30.37
C VAL A 35 -16.50 13.24 -29.81
N LEU A 36 -16.68 13.34 -28.49
CA LEU A 36 -18.01 13.48 -27.87
C LEU A 36 -18.34 14.89 -27.36
N ALA A 37 -17.81 15.93 -28.01
CA ALA A 37 -18.22 17.33 -27.79
C ALA A 37 -18.93 17.90 -29.03
N GLN A 38 -19.91 17.17 -29.50
CA GLN A 38 -21.05 17.56 -30.34
C GLN A 38 -21.91 16.31 -30.29
N VAL A 39 -23.13 16.34 -29.75
CA VAL A 39 -24.08 15.24 -29.93
C VAL A 39 -24.34 15.14 -31.43
N PRO A 40 -23.81 14.14 -32.15
CA PRO A 40 -24.35 13.86 -33.46
C PRO A 40 -25.64 13.10 -33.19
N GLU A 41 -26.77 13.53 -33.73
CA GLU A 41 -28.00 12.72 -33.83
C GLU A 41 -27.82 11.44 -34.68
N ASN A 42 -26.59 10.95 -34.83
CA ASN A 42 -26.25 9.72 -35.52
C ASN A 42 -25.61 8.78 -34.51
N SER A 43 -26.39 7.79 -34.07
CA SER A 43 -25.89 6.59 -33.42
C SER A 43 -24.73 6.02 -34.24
N VAL A 44 -23.49 6.24 -33.80
CA VAL A 44 -22.33 5.57 -34.38
C VAL A 44 -22.55 4.09 -34.10
N THR A 45 -22.86 3.35 -35.16
CA THR A 45 -23.02 1.91 -35.09
C THR A 45 -21.64 1.34 -34.79
N LEU A 46 -21.42 0.91 -33.54
CA LEU A 46 -20.23 0.16 -33.14
C LEU A 46 -20.06 -1.02 -34.11
N SER A 47 -18.87 -1.15 -34.70
CA SER A 47 -18.56 -2.38 -35.45
C SER A 47 -18.45 -3.56 -34.49
N CYS A 48 -18.69 -4.79 -34.95
CA CYS A 48 -18.53 -5.97 -34.08
C CYS A 48 -17.11 -6.07 -33.50
N GLN A 49 -16.09 -5.55 -34.19
CA GLN A 49 -14.73 -5.48 -33.67
C GLN A 49 -14.60 -4.48 -32.51
N GLN A 50 -15.25 -3.31 -32.59
CA GLN A 50 -15.24 -2.33 -31.51
C GLN A 50 -16.00 -2.84 -30.28
N GLU A 51 -17.12 -3.54 -30.50
CA GLU A 51 -17.91 -4.18 -29.46
C GLU A 51 -17.10 -5.26 -28.72
N GLN A 52 -16.38 -6.11 -29.46
CA GLN A 52 -15.49 -7.12 -28.90
C GLN A 52 -14.36 -6.48 -28.08
N SER A 53 -13.72 -5.41 -28.57
CA SER A 53 -12.70 -4.68 -27.83
C SER A 53 -13.26 -4.13 -26.50
N GLN A 54 -14.36 -3.39 -26.54
CA GLN A 54 -14.96 -2.80 -25.33
C GLN A 54 -15.35 -3.86 -24.30
N THR A 55 -15.96 -4.97 -24.75
CA THR A 55 -16.32 -6.08 -23.87
C THR A 55 -15.09 -6.70 -23.22
N THR A 56 -14.02 -6.91 -23.99
CA THR A 56 -12.76 -7.48 -23.51
C THR A 56 -12.06 -6.55 -22.52
N GLU A 57 -12.01 -5.24 -22.79
CA GLU A 57 -11.43 -4.25 -21.86
C GLU A 57 -12.18 -4.20 -20.52
N LEU A 58 -13.52 -4.29 -20.54
CA LEU A 58 -14.31 -4.39 -19.31
C LEU A 58 -14.02 -5.69 -18.53
N GLN A 59 -13.78 -6.81 -19.22
CA GLN A 59 -13.38 -8.07 -18.58
C GLN A 59 -12.00 -7.95 -17.93
N ILE A 60 -11.04 -7.31 -18.59
CA ILE A 60 -9.70 -7.00 -18.04
C ILE A 60 -9.82 -6.18 -16.76
N ILE A 61 -10.61 -5.10 -16.77
CA ILE A 61 -10.83 -4.24 -15.59
C ILE A 61 -11.43 -5.06 -14.44
N ARG A 62 -12.47 -5.86 -14.72
CA ARG A 62 -13.12 -6.70 -13.68
C ARG A 62 -12.15 -7.75 -13.13
N LEU A 63 -11.34 -8.37 -13.96
CA LEU A 63 -10.33 -9.34 -13.52
C LEU A 63 -9.27 -8.71 -12.61
N LEU A 64 -8.80 -7.51 -12.94
CA LEU A 64 -7.87 -6.77 -12.09
C LEU A 64 -8.51 -6.42 -10.74
N GLN A 65 -9.76 -5.96 -10.73
CA GLN A 65 -10.51 -5.69 -9.49
C GLN A 65 -10.78 -6.95 -8.67
N PHE A 66 -11.05 -8.10 -9.30
CA PHE A 66 -11.16 -9.38 -8.61
C PHE A 66 -9.80 -9.79 -8.03
N THR A 67 -8.72 -9.66 -8.81
CA THR A 67 -7.37 -9.98 -8.36
C THR A 67 -6.97 -9.18 -7.13
N ASP A 68 -7.15 -7.85 -7.16
CA ASP A 68 -6.84 -6.97 -6.01
C ASP A 68 -7.63 -7.36 -4.75
N ARG A 69 -8.91 -7.71 -4.91
CA ARG A 69 -9.72 -8.23 -3.79
C ARG A 69 -9.19 -9.54 -3.23
N GLU A 70 -8.82 -10.50 -4.08
CA GLU A 70 -8.25 -11.76 -3.62
C GLU A 70 -6.89 -11.57 -2.95
N LEU A 71 -6.09 -10.59 -3.39
CA LEU A 71 -4.85 -10.19 -2.72
C LEU A 71 -5.11 -9.63 -1.32
N ASN A 72 -6.09 -8.72 -1.18
CA ASN A 72 -6.48 -8.16 0.12
C ASN A 72 -7.02 -9.22 1.10
N GLN A 73 -7.45 -10.37 0.58
CA GLN A 73 -7.92 -11.52 1.36
C GLN A 73 -6.87 -12.62 1.49
N GLU A 74 -5.62 -12.37 1.09
CA GLU A 74 -4.48 -13.30 1.13
C GLU A 74 -4.69 -14.61 0.35
N ARG A 75 -5.57 -14.60 -0.66
CA ARG A 75 -5.88 -15.77 -1.51
C ARG A 75 -5.00 -15.81 -2.76
N LEU A 76 -3.70 -15.95 -2.53
CA LEU A 76 -2.64 -15.77 -3.54
C LEU A 76 -2.77 -16.68 -4.77
N GLU A 77 -3.10 -17.96 -4.61
CA GLU A 77 -3.25 -18.89 -5.74
C GLU A 77 -4.40 -18.50 -6.68
N LEU A 78 -5.49 -17.95 -6.12
CA LEU A 78 -6.61 -17.48 -6.93
C LEU A 78 -6.27 -16.15 -7.60
N ALA A 79 -5.63 -15.23 -6.86
CA ALA A 79 -5.13 -13.98 -7.41
C ALA A 79 -4.19 -14.22 -8.61
N GLN A 80 -3.26 -15.17 -8.48
CA GLN A 80 -2.35 -15.59 -9.57
C GLN A 80 -3.13 -16.00 -10.83
N ARG A 81 -4.10 -16.92 -10.68
CA ARG A 81 -4.86 -17.46 -11.81
C ARG A 81 -5.69 -16.38 -12.49
N LEU A 82 -6.37 -15.54 -11.71
CA LEU A 82 -7.14 -14.40 -12.24
C LEU A 82 -6.23 -13.43 -12.99
N PHE A 83 -5.04 -13.17 -12.46
CA PHE A 83 -4.09 -12.27 -13.08
C PHE A 83 -3.50 -12.82 -14.39
N LEU A 84 -3.18 -14.11 -14.44
CA LEU A 84 -2.78 -14.78 -15.68
C LEU A 84 -3.88 -14.72 -16.74
N GLN A 85 -5.14 -14.89 -16.33
CA GLN A 85 -6.29 -14.73 -17.23
C GLN A 85 -6.39 -13.31 -17.81
N THR A 86 -5.96 -12.29 -17.06
CA THR A 86 -5.90 -10.90 -17.58
C THR A 86 -5.03 -10.81 -18.84
N PHE A 87 -3.85 -11.45 -18.87
CA PHE A 87 -2.99 -11.45 -20.06
C PHE A 87 -3.63 -12.16 -21.24
N GLN A 88 -4.39 -13.24 -21.01
CA GLN A 88 -5.14 -13.93 -22.06
C GLN A 88 -6.19 -13.03 -22.71
N PHE A 89 -6.94 -12.26 -21.91
CA PHE A 89 -7.89 -11.27 -22.44
C PHE A 89 -7.19 -10.12 -23.15
N ILE A 90 -6.02 -9.69 -22.67
CA ILE A 90 -5.24 -8.68 -23.39
C ILE A 90 -4.81 -9.22 -24.75
N GLN A 91 -4.35 -10.47 -24.84
CA GLN A 91 -3.96 -11.08 -26.12
C GLN A 91 -5.14 -11.18 -27.11
N SER A 92 -6.37 -11.39 -26.62
CA SER A 92 -7.57 -11.50 -27.45
C SER A 92 -8.11 -10.16 -27.99
N LEU A 93 -7.58 -9.02 -27.53
CA LEU A 93 -7.99 -7.71 -28.05
C LEU A 93 -7.65 -7.58 -29.55
N PRO A 94 -8.63 -7.24 -30.40
CA PRO A 94 -8.41 -7.06 -31.84
C PRO A 94 -7.46 -5.91 -32.20
N ASP A 95 -7.41 -4.86 -31.37
CA ASP A 95 -6.61 -3.65 -31.62
C ASP A 95 -5.20 -3.79 -31.01
N PRO A 96 -4.12 -3.83 -31.84
CA PRO A 96 -2.75 -3.89 -31.34
C PRO A 96 -2.37 -2.70 -30.46
N GLN A 97 -2.99 -1.53 -30.68
CA GLN A 97 -2.78 -0.34 -29.85
C GLN A 97 -3.25 -0.57 -28.43
N LEU A 98 -4.51 -1.01 -28.29
CA LEU A 98 -5.13 -1.28 -26.99
C LEU A 98 -4.35 -2.35 -26.24
N ARG A 99 -3.90 -3.41 -26.94
CA ARG A 99 -3.01 -4.42 -26.35
C ARG A 99 -1.76 -3.79 -25.74
N SER A 100 -1.08 -2.95 -26.51
CA SER A 100 0.18 -2.34 -26.08
C SER A 100 -0.03 -1.42 -24.87
N ASN A 101 -1.12 -0.65 -24.86
CA ASN A 101 -1.50 0.19 -23.74
C ASN A 101 -1.78 -0.63 -22.47
N TRP A 102 -2.59 -1.68 -22.55
CA TRP A 102 -2.96 -2.51 -21.40
C TRP A 102 -1.77 -3.25 -20.78
N VAL A 103 -0.93 -3.89 -21.60
CA VAL A 103 0.24 -4.62 -21.08
C VAL A 103 1.19 -3.66 -20.37
N THR A 104 1.45 -2.50 -20.97
CA THR A 104 2.43 -1.55 -20.43
C THR A 104 1.90 -0.80 -19.21
N SER A 105 0.58 -0.52 -19.13
CA SER A 105 -0.02 0.08 -17.93
C SER A 105 -0.04 -0.87 -16.74
N ILE A 106 -0.08 -2.18 -16.98
CA ILE A 106 -0.07 -3.19 -15.92
C ILE A 106 1.35 -3.42 -15.39
N VAL A 107 2.35 -3.54 -16.27
CA VAL A 107 3.72 -3.92 -15.87
C VAL A 107 4.55 -2.73 -15.40
N ASN A 108 4.32 -1.52 -15.93
CA ASN A 108 5.06 -0.34 -15.51
C ASN A 108 4.45 0.28 -14.25
N GLU A 109 5.30 0.71 -13.33
CA GLU A 109 4.91 1.45 -12.14
C GLU A 109 4.32 2.80 -12.51
N GLU A 110 3.18 3.17 -11.92
CA GLU A 110 2.60 4.49 -12.13
C GLU A 110 3.47 5.56 -11.49
N SER A 111 3.66 6.69 -12.17
CA SER A 111 4.37 7.86 -11.64
C SER A 111 3.68 8.53 -10.44
N SER A 112 2.51 8.03 -10.02
CA SER A 112 1.70 8.50 -8.90
C SER A 112 2.23 8.04 -7.54
N GLY A 113 3.11 7.04 -7.50
CA GLY A 113 3.58 6.42 -6.26
C GLY A 113 2.61 5.41 -5.64
N GLU A 114 1.45 5.16 -6.27
CA GLU A 114 0.56 4.05 -5.87
C GLU A 114 0.93 2.77 -6.59
N HIS A 115 1.17 1.70 -5.82
CA HIS A 115 1.49 0.39 -6.38
C HIS A 115 0.24 -0.24 -7.04
N ASN A 116 0.35 -0.53 -8.33
CA ASN A 116 -0.69 -1.21 -9.11
C ASN A 116 -0.83 -2.70 -8.72
N VAL A 117 -1.84 -3.39 -9.27
CA VAL A 117 -2.15 -4.79 -8.95
C VAL A 117 -0.98 -5.74 -9.26
N TRP A 118 -0.20 -5.46 -10.33
CA TRP A 118 1.00 -6.23 -10.67
C TRP A 118 2.02 -6.20 -9.53
N TRP A 119 2.37 -5.01 -9.05
CA TRP A 119 3.36 -4.85 -8.00
C TRP A 119 2.88 -5.48 -6.68
N LYS A 120 1.62 -5.25 -6.30
CA LYS A 120 1.01 -5.86 -5.11
C LYS A 120 1.08 -7.39 -5.17
N LEU A 121 0.82 -7.97 -6.34
CA LEU A 121 0.87 -9.41 -6.56
C LEU A 121 2.28 -9.96 -6.39
N ILE A 122 3.28 -9.33 -7.01
CA ILE A 122 4.69 -9.75 -6.92
C ILE A 122 5.20 -9.63 -5.47
N GLN A 123 4.94 -8.52 -4.79
CA GLN A 123 5.30 -8.36 -3.37
C GLN A 123 4.63 -9.39 -2.48
N ALA A 124 3.35 -9.68 -2.72
CA ALA A 124 2.65 -10.69 -1.95
C ALA A 124 3.28 -12.08 -2.13
N PHE A 125 3.74 -12.43 -3.34
CA PHE A 125 4.48 -13.67 -3.56
C PHE A 125 5.85 -13.69 -2.89
N GLU A 126 6.61 -12.59 -2.96
CA GLU A 126 7.91 -12.47 -2.31
C GLU A 126 7.78 -12.65 -0.78
N LYS A 127 6.88 -11.89 -0.15
CA LYS A 127 6.62 -11.95 1.30
C LYS A 127 6.23 -13.35 1.76
N ASN A 128 5.51 -14.10 0.94
CA ASN A 128 5.05 -15.45 1.24
C ASN A 128 5.98 -16.56 0.71
N GLY A 129 7.16 -16.23 0.17
CA GLY A 129 8.13 -17.19 -0.35
C GLY A 129 7.64 -18.01 -1.55
N SER A 130 6.66 -17.49 -2.31
CA SER A 130 6.01 -18.16 -3.44
C SER A 130 6.65 -17.78 -4.79
N SER A 131 7.98 -17.88 -4.89
CA SER A 131 8.74 -17.41 -6.06
C SER A 131 8.32 -18.08 -7.37
N GLU A 132 7.93 -19.37 -7.36
CA GLU A 132 7.47 -20.07 -8.57
C GLU A 132 6.21 -19.42 -9.18
N SER A 133 5.29 -18.96 -8.34
CA SER A 133 4.08 -18.26 -8.79
C SER A 133 4.41 -16.92 -9.44
N ALA A 134 5.33 -16.16 -8.84
CA ALA A 134 5.84 -14.92 -9.42
C ALA A 134 6.51 -15.19 -10.78
N ILE A 135 7.36 -16.21 -10.87
CA ILE A 135 8.05 -16.61 -12.11
C ILE A 135 7.05 -16.92 -13.23
N SER A 136 5.96 -17.64 -12.95
CA SER A 136 4.94 -17.94 -13.97
C SER A 136 4.26 -16.68 -14.52
N VAL A 137 4.01 -15.70 -13.66
CA VAL A 137 3.36 -14.44 -14.03
C VAL A 137 4.31 -13.58 -14.86
N LEU A 138 5.60 -13.56 -14.48
CA LEU A 138 6.65 -12.89 -15.24
C LEU A 138 6.87 -13.52 -16.62
N ALA A 139 6.78 -14.85 -16.73
CA ALA A 139 6.92 -15.55 -18.01
C ALA A 139 5.78 -15.17 -18.98
N GLU A 140 4.53 -15.23 -18.51
CA GLU A 140 3.35 -14.84 -19.31
C GLU A 140 3.40 -13.35 -19.72
N ALA A 141 3.83 -12.47 -18.80
CA ALA A 141 4.02 -11.06 -19.10
C ALA A 141 5.08 -10.85 -20.19
N THR A 142 6.21 -11.55 -20.09
CA THR A 142 7.30 -11.50 -21.08
C THR A 142 6.80 -11.92 -22.46
N GLU A 143 6.11 -13.06 -22.54
CA GLU A 143 5.54 -13.57 -23.80
C GLU A 143 4.53 -12.57 -24.39
N THR A 144 3.63 -12.05 -23.56
CA THR A 144 2.63 -11.08 -24.01
C THR A 144 3.30 -9.80 -24.54
N ILE A 145 4.32 -9.29 -23.86
CA ILE A 145 5.08 -8.10 -24.30
C ILE A 145 5.79 -8.33 -25.64
N GLN A 146 6.28 -9.54 -25.90
CA GLN A 146 6.91 -9.86 -27.17
C GLN A 146 5.95 -9.71 -28.36
N THR A 147 4.66 -9.98 -28.17
CA THR A 147 3.63 -9.86 -29.22
C THR A 147 3.24 -8.42 -29.57
N LEU A 148 3.71 -7.43 -28.81
CA LEU A 148 3.35 -6.02 -29.00
C LEU A 148 3.92 -5.42 -30.31
N ASN A 149 3.22 -4.40 -30.81
CA ASN A 149 3.58 -3.71 -32.04
C ASN A 149 4.94 -2.98 -31.90
N PRO A 150 5.85 -3.07 -32.90
CA PRO A 150 7.13 -2.35 -32.91
C PRO A 150 7.03 -0.82 -32.70
N GLY A 151 5.89 -0.20 -33.01
CA GLY A 151 5.66 1.23 -32.72
C GLY A 151 5.75 1.61 -31.23
N TYR A 152 5.72 0.62 -30.32
CA TYR A 152 5.81 0.79 -28.87
C TYR A 152 7.16 0.37 -28.28
N SER A 153 8.21 0.39 -29.10
CA SER A 153 9.55 -0.10 -28.76
C SER A 153 10.12 0.45 -27.44
N PHE A 154 9.92 1.75 -27.14
CA PHE A 154 10.39 2.34 -25.88
C PHE A 154 9.65 1.78 -24.65
N LEU A 155 8.31 1.72 -24.70
CA LEU A 155 7.51 1.14 -23.60
C LEU A 155 7.78 -0.36 -23.44
N LYS A 156 7.92 -1.09 -24.55
CA LYS A 156 8.29 -2.51 -24.58
C LYS A 156 9.64 -2.74 -23.90
N THR A 157 10.64 -1.90 -24.23
CA THR A 157 11.97 -1.97 -23.63
C THR A 157 11.91 -1.76 -22.12
N ASN A 158 11.20 -0.73 -21.65
CA ASN A 158 11.08 -0.45 -20.22
C ASN A 158 10.36 -1.58 -19.47
N ALA A 159 9.26 -2.10 -20.01
CA ALA A 159 8.52 -3.20 -19.40
C ALA A 159 9.39 -4.47 -19.26
N LEU A 160 10.19 -4.78 -20.28
CA LEU A 160 11.14 -5.91 -20.23
C LEU A 160 12.27 -5.67 -19.22
N VAL A 161 12.80 -4.45 -19.09
CA VAL A 161 13.78 -4.11 -18.04
C VAL A 161 13.16 -4.28 -16.65
N THR A 162 11.92 -3.82 -16.43
CA THR A 162 11.20 -4.01 -15.16
C THR A 162 11.02 -5.50 -14.82
N ILE A 163 10.64 -6.32 -15.80
CA ILE A 163 10.54 -7.77 -15.61
C ILE A 163 11.90 -8.39 -15.30
N ALA A 164 12.97 -7.97 -15.99
CA ALA A 164 14.31 -8.46 -15.74
C ALA A 164 14.79 -8.14 -14.32
N HIS A 165 14.55 -6.91 -13.84
CA HIS A 165 14.82 -6.52 -12.46
C HIS A 165 14.01 -7.37 -11.47
N THR A 166 12.74 -7.65 -11.79
CA THR A 166 11.91 -8.53 -10.95
C THR A 166 12.43 -9.97 -10.89
N TYR A 167 12.92 -10.51 -12.01
CA TYR A 167 13.61 -11.82 -12.00
C TYR A 167 14.89 -11.79 -11.17
N GLU A 168 15.66 -10.70 -11.22
CA GLU A 168 16.88 -10.52 -10.42
C GLU A 168 16.58 -10.53 -8.92
N MET A 169 15.58 -9.75 -8.47
CA MET A 169 15.13 -9.73 -7.07
C MET A 169 14.71 -11.11 -6.56
N LEU A 170 14.12 -11.93 -7.43
CA LEU A 170 13.73 -13.32 -7.13
C LEU A 170 14.89 -14.32 -7.21
N GLY A 171 16.10 -13.88 -7.59
CA GLY A 171 17.29 -14.72 -7.74
C GLY A 171 17.40 -15.47 -9.08
N GLU A 172 16.52 -15.19 -10.05
CA GLU A 172 16.45 -15.85 -11.36
C GLU A 172 17.34 -15.15 -12.41
N ILE A 173 18.64 -15.10 -12.12
CA ILE A 173 19.64 -14.33 -12.89
C ILE A 173 19.65 -14.67 -14.40
N LYS A 174 19.45 -15.94 -14.77
CA LYS A 174 19.49 -16.35 -16.18
C LYS A 174 18.26 -15.84 -16.95
N GLN A 175 17.09 -15.83 -16.30
CA GLN A 175 15.85 -15.33 -16.87
C GLN A 175 15.89 -13.81 -16.97
N ALA A 176 16.48 -13.14 -15.97
CA ALA A 176 16.78 -11.71 -16.04
C ALA A 176 17.66 -11.39 -17.26
N GLU A 177 18.78 -12.10 -17.45
CA GLU A 177 19.68 -11.91 -18.60
C GLU A 177 18.97 -12.13 -19.94
N ASN A 178 18.24 -13.24 -20.10
CA ASN A 178 17.46 -13.49 -21.33
C ASN A 178 16.42 -12.38 -21.58
N THR A 179 15.81 -11.83 -20.52
CA THR A 179 14.83 -10.75 -20.64
C THR A 179 15.48 -9.44 -21.05
N LEU A 180 16.72 -9.16 -20.60
CA LEU A 180 17.49 -8.00 -21.07
C LEU A 180 17.94 -8.13 -22.53
N GLU A 181 18.20 -9.34 -23.02
CA GLU A 181 18.45 -9.55 -24.46
C GLU A 181 17.21 -9.16 -25.29
N LEU A 182 16.01 -9.54 -24.81
CA LEU A 182 14.74 -9.13 -25.42
C LEU A 182 14.53 -7.61 -25.34
N ALA A 183 14.88 -6.98 -24.22
CA ALA A 183 14.82 -5.54 -24.07
C ALA A 183 15.75 -4.84 -25.07
N LEU A 184 16.96 -5.38 -25.27
CA LEU A 184 17.92 -4.86 -26.25
C LEU A 184 17.41 -4.99 -27.68
N GLU A 185 16.77 -6.11 -28.04
CA GLU A 185 16.12 -6.28 -29.34
C GLU A 185 14.97 -5.28 -29.51
N ALA A 186 14.11 -5.16 -28.50
CA ALA A 186 13.01 -4.20 -28.47
C ALA A 186 13.47 -2.74 -28.54
N SER A 187 14.70 -2.44 -28.11
CA SER A 187 15.24 -1.09 -28.18
C SER A 187 15.67 -0.68 -29.59
N GLN A 188 15.91 -1.64 -30.49
CA GLN A 188 16.45 -1.36 -31.84
C GLN A 188 15.61 -0.40 -32.68
N PRO A 189 14.27 -0.54 -32.75
CA PRO A 189 13.43 0.32 -33.58
C PRO A 189 13.09 1.69 -32.94
N ILE A 190 13.58 1.99 -31.73
CA ILE A 190 13.32 3.27 -31.06
C ILE A 190 13.86 4.43 -31.90
N GLU A 191 12.97 5.37 -32.25
CA GLU A 191 13.30 6.61 -32.93
C GLU A 191 13.55 7.75 -31.93
N GLY A 192 14.46 8.66 -32.28
CA GLY A 192 14.85 9.79 -31.43
C GLY A 192 16.07 9.49 -30.56
N ALA A 193 17.07 10.37 -30.60
CA ALA A 193 18.34 10.19 -29.90
C ALA A 193 18.16 10.14 -28.37
N GLU A 194 17.28 10.99 -27.83
CA GLU A 194 16.93 11.00 -26.40
C GLU A 194 16.40 9.64 -25.93
N PHE A 195 15.30 9.16 -26.53
CA PHE A 195 14.68 7.89 -26.12
C PHE A 195 15.63 6.72 -26.28
N LYS A 196 16.48 6.75 -27.30
CA LYS A 196 17.49 5.73 -27.54
C LYS A 196 18.58 5.74 -26.47
N ALA A 197 19.10 6.91 -26.10
CA ALA A 197 20.10 7.05 -25.04
C ALA A 197 19.53 6.52 -23.71
N LEU A 198 18.34 6.98 -23.32
CA LEU A 198 17.69 6.57 -22.07
C LEU A 198 17.42 5.05 -22.03
N ALA A 199 16.89 4.47 -23.11
CA ALA A 199 16.62 3.03 -23.18
C ALA A 199 17.90 2.21 -23.03
N LEU A 200 18.98 2.59 -23.72
CA LEU A 200 20.26 1.88 -23.65
C LEU A 200 20.93 2.03 -22.28
N THR A 201 20.86 3.20 -21.65
CA THR A 201 21.34 3.42 -20.28
C THR A 201 20.60 2.52 -19.29
N ARG A 202 19.26 2.44 -19.36
CA ARG A 202 18.47 1.58 -18.47
C ARG A 202 18.79 0.09 -18.65
N ILE A 203 18.93 -0.37 -19.89
CA ILE A 203 19.36 -1.76 -20.14
C ILE A 203 20.78 -1.99 -19.59
N ALA A 204 21.69 -1.03 -19.76
CA ALA A 204 23.05 -1.15 -19.27
C ALA A 204 23.11 -1.21 -17.74
N GLU A 205 22.33 -0.39 -17.04
CA GLU A 205 22.23 -0.44 -15.58
C GLU A 205 21.70 -1.79 -15.10
N ALA A 206 20.66 -2.34 -15.75
CA ALA A 206 20.18 -3.68 -15.43
C ALA A 206 21.24 -4.77 -15.70
N TYR A 207 22.07 -4.63 -16.75
CA TYR A 207 23.23 -5.52 -16.93
C TYR A 207 24.29 -5.36 -15.84
N LEU A 208 24.47 -4.17 -15.26
CA LEU A 208 25.38 -3.96 -14.13
C LEU A 208 24.87 -4.66 -12.86
N GLU A 209 23.57 -4.63 -12.60
CA GLU A 209 22.93 -5.38 -11.51
C GLU A 209 23.18 -6.89 -11.64
N LEU A 210 23.20 -7.42 -12.88
CA LEU A 210 23.56 -8.82 -13.17
C LEU A 210 25.07 -9.08 -13.25
N GLU A 211 25.93 -8.14 -12.84
CA GLU A 211 27.40 -8.21 -12.93
C GLU A 211 27.96 -8.39 -14.36
N LYS A 212 27.19 -8.02 -15.40
CA LYS A 212 27.58 -8.11 -16.83
C LYS A 212 28.21 -6.82 -17.34
N THR A 213 29.30 -6.40 -16.67
CA THR A 213 29.95 -5.10 -16.91
C THR A 213 30.36 -4.86 -18.37
N ILE A 214 30.89 -5.86 -19.08
CA ILE A 214 31.32 -5.70 -20.48
C ILE A 214 30.12 -5.35 -21.38
N SER A 215 29.00 -6.05 -21.21
CA SER A 215 27.77 -5.80 -21.97
C SER A 215 27.24 -4.40 -21.67
N ALA A 216 27.21 -4.01 -20.40
CA ALA A 216 26.81 -2.68 -19.98
C ALA A 216 27.66 -1.58 -20.64
N ILE A 217 28.99 -1.69 -20.60
CA ILE A 217 29.91 -0.71 -21.19
C ILE A 217 29.67 -0.53 -22.70
N VAL A 218 29.45 -1.63 -23.43
CA VAL A 218 29.15 -1.56 -24.87
C VAL A 218 27.88 -0.77 -25.15
N LEU A 219 26.86 -0.93 -24.31
CA LEU A 219 25.61 -0.18 -24.42
C LEU A 219 25.77 1.27 -23.97
N LEU A 220 26.54 1.54 -22.93
CA LEU A 220 26.80 2.90 -22.44
C LEU A 220 27.56 3.75 -23.47
N ASN A 221 28.54 3.17 -24.19
CA ASN A 221 29.21 3.86 -25.30
C ASN A 221 28.22 4.25 -26.42
N GLN A 222 27.23 3.40 -26.69
CA GLN A 222 26.17 3.74 -27.65
C GLN A 222 25.23 4.79 -27.08
N ALA A 223 24.83 4.66 -25.82
CA ALA A 223 23.98 5.62 -25.12
C ALA A 223 24.61 7.02 -25.10
N GLU A 224 25.92 7.12 -24.84
CA GLU A 224 26.68 8.37 -24.88
C GLU A 224 26.66 9.00 -26.28
N ALA A 225 26.87 8.21 -27.34
CA ALA A 225 26.81 8.71 -28.72
C ALA A 225 25.43 9.27 -29.06
N TYR A 226 24.35 8.61 -28.61
CA TYR A 226 23.00 9.11 -28.76
C TYR A 226 22.72 10.34 -27.88
N ALA A 227 23.19 10.36 -26.63
CA ALA A 227 23.06 11.50 -25.73
C ALA A 227 23.72 12.74 -26.33
N ASN A 228 24.92 12.62 -26.89
CA ASN A 228 25.60 13.71 -27.60
C ASN A 228 24.87 14.18 -28.87
N ALA A 229 24.05 13.33 -29.49
CA ALA A 229 23.25 13.64 -30.67
C ALA A 229 21.87 14.22 -30.34
N VAL A 230 21.57 14.48 -29.07
CA VAL A 230 20.34 15.15 -28.64
C VAL A 230 20.43 16.63 -29.03
N ASP A 231 19.68 17.00 -30.07
CA ASP A 231 19.63 18.36 -30.64
C ASP A 231 18.75 19.35 -29.82
N SER A 232 18.15 18.91 -28.71
CA SER A 232 17.25 19.72 -27.88
C SER A 232 18.01 20.62 -26.87
N ASP A 233 17.31 21.11 -25.84
CA ASP A 233 17.85 21.99 -24.79
C ASP A 233 19.16 21.43 -24.21
N ALA A 234 20.17 22.28 -24.05
CA ALA A 234 21.48 21.90 -23.51
C ALA A 234 21.34 21.26 -22.12
N GLN A 235 20.36 21.72 -21.32
CA GLN A 235 20.09 21.13 -20.02
C GLN A 235 19.62 19.68 -20.11
N GLN A 236 18.69 19.38 -21.04
CA GLN A 236 18.16 18.04 -21.24
C GLN A 236 19.25 17.06 -21.72
N ARG A 237 20.13 17.53 -22.61
CA ARG A 237 21.30 16.76 -23.05
C ARG A 237 22.24 16.47 -21.87
N ASP A 238 22.54 17.48 -21.07
CA ASP A 238 23.46 17.38 -19.93
C ASP A 238 22.89 16.43 -18.85
N ASP A 239 21.58 16.42 -18.62
CA ASP A 239 20.89 15.47 -17.72
C ASP A 239 21.02 14.02 -18.21
N ILE A 240 20.89 13.77 -19.52
CA ILE A 240 21.06 12.43 -20.10
C ILE A 240 22.53 12.01 -20.04
N LEU A 241 23.46 12.91 -20.36
CA LEU A 241 24.90 12.65 -20.26
C LEU A 241 25.31 12.35 -18.81
N ALA A 242 24.77 13.08 -17.82
CA ALA A 242 25.02 12.80 -16.42
C ALA A 242 24.57 11.39 -16.02
N GLN A 243 23.39 10.94 -16.48
CA GLN A 243 22.91 9.56 -16.25
C GLN A 243 23.85 8.52 -16.88
N VAL A 244 24.28 8.74 -18.12
CA VAL A 244 25.26 7.87 -18.80
C VAL A 244 26.60 7.85 -18.04
N GLY A 245 27.08 9.01 -17.59
CA GLY A 245 28.33 9.14 -16.83
C GLY A 245 28.29 8.43 -15.47
N ILE A 246 27.16 8.53 -14.75
CA ILE A 246 26.94 7.78 -13.51
C ILE A 246 26.94 6.28 -13.80
N ALA A 247 26.29 5.83 -14.86
CA ALA A 247 26.29 4.41 -15.22
C ALA A 247 27.69 3.91 -15.63
N PHE A 248 28.51 4.72 -16.32
CA PHE A 248 29.91 4.40 -16.56
C PHE A 248 30.72 4.31 -15.27
N ALA A 249 30.46 5.19 -14.30
CA ALA A 249 31.11 5.14 -13.00
C ALA A 249 30.75 3.85 -12.23
N LYS A 250 29.47 3.45 -12.23
CA LYS A 250 29.01 2.15 -11.70
C LYS A 250 29.66 0.96 -12.43
N ALA A 251 29.89 1.09 -13.74
CA ALA A 251 30.61 0.11 -14.55
C ALA A 251 32.14 0.12 -14.31
N HIS A 252 32.65 1.02 -13.48
CA HIS A 252 34.07 1.26 -13.22
C HIS A 252 34.86 1.75 -14.45
N GLU A 253 34.19 2.30 -15.46
CA GLU A 253 34.82 3.00 -16.58
C GLU A 253 35.11 4.45 -16.19
N VAL A 254 36.05 4.61 -15.25
CA VAL A 254 36.43 5.89 -14.65
C VAL A 254 36.73 6.95 -15.70
N LYS A 255 37.49 6.57 -16.74
CA LYS A 255 37.93 7.52 -17.76
C LYS A 255 36.74 8.11 -18.51
N ALA A 256 35.82 7.26 -18.98
CA ALA A 256 34.62 7.70 -19.70
C ALA A 256 33.71 8.57 -18.80
N ALA A 257 33.51 8.16 -17.54
CA ALA A 257 32.73 8.93 -16.58
C ALA A 257 33.31 10.33 -16.32
N LEU A 258 34.63 10.43 -16.14
CA LEU A 258 35.29 11.73 -15.92
C LEU A 258 35.34 12.59 -17.19
N GLU A 259 35.51 12.00 -18.38
CA GLU A 259 35.41 12.72 -19.66
C GLU A 259 34.01 13.33 -19.83
N ILE A 260 32.95 12.61 -19.45
CA ILE A 260 31.59 13.16 -19.41
C ILE A 260 31.50 14.29 -18.38
N ALA A 261 32.00 14.10 -17.16
CA ALA A 261 31.94 15.12 -16.12
C ALA A 261 32.62 16.45 -16.52
N GLU A 262 33.65 16.41 -17.36
CA GLU A 262 34.32 17.61 -17.89
C GLU A 262 33.44 18.43 -18.86
N LEU A 263 32.42 17.80 -19.47
CA LEU A 263 31.48 18.45 -20.39
C LEU A 263 30.31 19.13 -19.67
N LEU A 264 30.10 18.76 -18.41
CA LEU A 264 28.92 19.13 -17.62
C LEU A 264 29.14 20.41 -16.80
N ASP A 265 28.03 21.02 -16.38
CA ASP A 265 28.08 22.12 -15.43
C ASP A 265 28.54 21.65 -14.04
N ARG A 266 29.00 22.56 -13.17
CA ARG A 266 29.68 22.14 -11.92
C ARG A 266 28.81 21.27 -11.00
N PRO A 267 27.52 21.56 -10.78
CA PRO A 267 26.67 20.69 -9.97
C PRO A 267 26.54 19.28 -10.55
N THR A 268 26.24 19.14 -11.85
CA THR A 268 26.06 17.82 -12.50
C THR A 268 27.38 17.08 -12.70
N ALA A 269 28.49 17.77 -12.97
CA ALA A 269 29.83 17.18 -12.96
C ALA A 269 30.18 16.57 -11.60
N GLY A 270 29.80 17.25 -10.51
CA GLY A 270 30.03 16.79 -9.13
C GLY A 270 29.32 15.47 -8.82
N THR A 271 28.12 15.22 -9.34
CA THR A 271 27.38 13.97 -9.11
C THR A 271 28.04 12.79 -9.84
N VAL A 272 28.50 12.99 -11.07
CA VAL A 272 29.26 11.96 -11.82
C VAL A 272 30.58 11.66 -11.10
N GLN A 273 31.31 12.68 -10.64
CA GLN A 273 32.56 12.49 -9.89
C GLN A 273 32.35 11.75 -8.56
N LEU A 274 31.28 12.05 -7.83
CA LEU A 274 30.91 11.31 -6.62
C LEU A 274 30.65 9.82 -6.93
N ALA A 275 29.94 9.53 -8.02
CA ALA A 275 29.72 8.15 -8.45
C ALA A 275 31.05 7.43 -8.79
N VAL A 276 32.03 8.14 -9.36
CA VAL A 276 33.38 7.60 -9.61
C VAL A 276 34.12 7.32 -8.30
N VAL A 277 34.03 8.20 -7.30
CA VAL A 277 34.58 7.96 -5.95
C VAL A 277 33.99 6.68 -5.36
N GLN A 278 32.65 6.53 -5.39
CA GLN A 278 31.97 5.32 -4.93
C GLN A 278 32.42 4.07 -5.72
N GLY A 279 32.61 4.21 -7.03
CA GLY A 279 33.16 3.18 -7.90
C GLY A 279 34.55 2.72 -7.45
N TYR A 280 35.45 3.63 -7.09
CA TYR A 280 36.76 3.26 -6.51
C TYR A 280 36.63 2.54 -5.17
N LEU A 281 35.77 3.03 -4.27
CA LEU A 281 35.56 2.42 -2.95
C LEU A 281 35.05 0.97 -3.07
N SER A 282 34.11 0.71 -4.00
CA SER A 282 33.60 -0.64 -4.25
C SER A 282 34.66 -1.64 -4.76
N LYS A 283 35.79 -1.14 -5.31
CA LYS A 283 36.96 -1.94 -5.70
C LYS A 283 38.05 -1.98 -4.64
N ASN A 284 37.77 -1.49 -3.43
CA ASN A 284 38.74 -1.38 -2.34
C ASN A 284 39.98 -0.55 -2.77
N GLN A 285 39.73 0.60 -3.41
CA GLN A 285 40.75 1.57 -3.87
C GLN A 285 40.59 2.93 -3.17
N PRO A 286 40.77 2.99 -1.85
CA PRO A 286 40.49 4.19 -1.06
C PRO A 286 41.44 5.35 -1.37
N GLU A 287 42.69 5.11 -1.79
CA GLU A 287 43.63 6.18 -2.10
C GLU A 287 43.23 6.94 -3.37
N GLN A 288 42.79 6.22 -4.40
CA GLN A 288 42.27 6.83 -5.63
C GLN A 288 40.96 7.57 -5.36
N ALA A 289 40.08 6.99 -4.53
CA ALA A 289 38.84 7.60 -4.10
C ALA A 289 39.08 8.92 -3.35
N ASP A 290 39.98 8.93 -2.34
CA ASP A 290 40.34 10.13 -1.59
C ASP A 290 41.00 11.19 -2.48
N SER A 291 41.92 10.77 -3.35
CA SER A 291 42.56 11.69 -4.30
C SER A 291 41.54 12.36 -5.22
N LEU A 292 40.53 11.64 -5.70
CA LEU A 292 39.47 12.23 -6.53
C LEU A 292 38.57 13.13 -5.69
N ALA A 293 38.15 12.70 -4.50
CA ALA A 293 37.31 13.47 -3.58
C ALA A 293 37.92 14.86 -3.27
N GLN A 294 39.24 14.94 -3.08
CA GLN A 294 39.97 16.20 -2.88
C GLN A 294 39.88 17.16 -4.07
N THR A 295 39.59 16.68 -5.28
CA THR A 295 39.52 17.49 -6.50
C THR A 295 38.10 17.90 -6.90
N ILE A 296 37.07 17.32 -6.28
CA ILE A 296 35.67 17.65 -6.56
C ILE A 296 35.42 19.12 -6.19
N ALA A 297 34.98 19.91 -7.18
CA ALA A 297 34.80 21.35 -7.01
C ALA A 297 33.46 21.71 -6.36
N HIS A 298 32.42 20.86 -6.52
CA HIS A 298 31.10 21.10 -5.95
C HIS A 298 31.08 20.69 -4.47
N PRO A 299 30.83 21.62 -3.52
CA PRO A 299 31.01 21.34 -2.09
C PRO A 299 30.16 20.20 -1.54
N GLU A 300 28.90 20.07 -1.98
CA GLU A 300 27.99 19.02 -1.53
C GLU A 300 28.49 17.64 -1.96
N SER A 301 28.83 17.51 -3.26
CA SER A 301 29.39 16.28 -3.81
C SER A 301 30.74 15.92 -3.19
N GLN A 302 31.56 16.93 -2.85
CA GLN A 302 32.83 16.73 -2.18
C GLN A 302 32.67 16.20 -0.75
N ALA A 303 31.75 16.77 0.03
CA ALA A 303 31.50 16.29 1.39
C ALA A 303 30.94 14.86 1.40
N LEU A 304 30.02 14.54 0.49
CA LEU A 304 29.50 13.18 0.32
C LEU A 304 30.60 12.20 -0.10
N ALA A 305 31.53 12.63 -0.96
CA ALA A 305 32.69 11.82 -1.33
C ALA A 305 33.62 11.58 -0.13
N PHE A 306 33.89 12.61 0.68
CA PHE A 306 34.73 12.47 1.86
C PHE A 306 34.13 11.57 2.93
N VAL A 307 32.81 11.62 3.17
CA VAL A 307 32.20 10.71 4.15
C VAL A 307 32.17 9.27 3.65
N ALA A 308 31.99 9.05 2.34
CA ALA A 308 32.11 7.72 1.75
C ALA A 308 33.52 7.16 1.92
N VAL A 309 34.55 7.97 1.66
CA VAL A 309 35.96 7.62 1.92
C VAL A 309 36.20 7.37 3.40
N ALA A 310 35.65 8.19 4.30
CA ALA A 310 35.79 8.02 5.75
C ALA A 310 35.27 6.66 6.21
N ASN A 311 34.08 6.25 5.74
CA ASN A 311 33.51 4.94 6.05
C ASN A 311 34.40 3.79 5.61
N GLU A 312 34.92 3.85 4.38
CA GLU A 312 35.81 2.80 3.87
C GLU A 312 37.12 2.73 4.66
N LEU A 313 37.74 3.88 4.95
CA LEU A 313 38.94 3.95 5.78
C LEU A 313 38.69 3.40 7.19
N PHE A 314 37.49 3.60 7.74
CA PHE A 314 37.11 3.03 9.04
C PHE A 314 37.05 1.50 8.97
N HIS A 315 36.46 0.92 7.92
CA HIS A 315 36.43 -0.53 7.70
C HIS A 315 37.83 -1.13 7.53
N GLN A 316 38.79 -0.35 7.04
CA GLN A 316 40.20 -0.74 6.93
C GLN A 316 41.01 -0.48 8.21
N GLU A 317 40.35 -0.16 9.33
CA GLU A 317 40.95 0.15 10.63
C GLU A 317 41.88 1.39 10.60
N ALA A 318 41.79 2.23 9.56
CA ALA A 318 42.52 3.49 9.44
C ALA A 318 41.80 4.65 10.17
N PHE A 319 41.40 4.40 11.43
CA PHE A 319 40.46 5.25 12.19
C PHE A 319 40.82 6.73 12.24
N THR A 320 42.10 7.08 12.37
CA THR A 320 42.54 8.49 12.40
C THR A 320 42.33 9.19 11.06
N GLN A 321 42.55 8.49 9.94
CA GLN A 321 42.33 9.05 8.61
C GLN A 321 40.83 9.13 8.31
N ALA A 322 40.07 8.11 8.70
CA ALA A 322 38.62 8.09 8.61
C ALA A 322 38.00 9.30 9.34
N ASP A 323 38.35 9.50 10.62
CA ASP A 323 37.88 10.64 11.41
C ASP A 323 38.27 11.99 10.79
N ALA A 324 39.48 12.10 10.20
CA ALA A 324 39.91 13.31 9.55
C ALA A 324 39.05 13.64 8.32
N ARG A 325 38.73 12.64 7.49
CA ARG A 325 37.88 12.82 6.30
C ARG A 325 36.45 13.15 6.66
N PHE A 326 35.91 12.53 7.71
CA PHE A 326 34.61 12.89 8.26
C PHE A 326 34.57 14.36 8.73
N GLU A 327 35.55 14.81 9.51
CA GLU A 327 35.60 16.20 9.99
C GLU A 327 35.81 17.20 8.83
N GLU A 328 36.58 16.83 7.80
CA GLU A 328 36.69 17.62 6.56
C GLU A 328 35.33 17.77 5.87
N ALA A 329 34.58 16.68 5.68
CA ALA A 329 33.23 16.69 5.13
C ALA A 329 32.29 17.64 5.90
N VAL A 330 32.28 17.54 7.23
CA VAL A 330 31.48 18.42 8.09
C VAL A 330 31.91 19.89 7.92
N SER A 331 33.22 20.17 7.87
CA SER A 331 33.75 21.53 7.76
C SER A 331 33.42 22.22 6.43
N ILE A 332 33.28 21.45 5.34
CA ILE A 332 32.92 21.96 4.01
C ILE A 332 31.47 22.42 3.97
N ILE A 333 30.58 21.63 4.59
CA ILE A 333 29.14 21.87 4.53
C ILE A 333 28.66 22.88 5.55
N GLN A 334 29.25 22.88 6.74
CA GLN A 334 28.82 23.73 7.85
C GLN A 334 28.66 25.24 7.50
N PRO A 335 29.53 25.88 6.70
CA PRO A 335 29.36 27.30 6.36
C PRO A 335 28.33 27.56 5.24
N ILE A 336 27.83 26.53 4.54
CA ILE A 336 26.95 26.69 3.38
C ILE A 336 25.50 26.85 3.84
N ALA A 337 24.90 27.99 3.51
CA ALA A 337 23.49 28.24 3.77
C ALA A 337 22.63 27.21 3.02
N ASN A 338 21.63 26.64 3.72
CA ASN A 338 20.68 25.64 3.20
C ASN A 338 21.27 24.25 2.88
N ALA A 339 22.52 23.96 3.24
CA ALA A 339 23.12 22.63 3.07
C ALA A 339 23.01 21.73 4.32
N GLU A 340 22.13 22.08 5.27
CA GLU A 340 21.93 21.31 6.51
C GLU A 340 21.53 19.86 6.23
N HIS A 341 20.72 19.61 5.19
CA HIS A 341 20.33 18.27 4.76
C HIS A 341 21.54 17.41 4.32
N ILE A 342 22.58 18.01 3.73
CA ILE A 342 23.83 17.30 3.40
C ILE A 342 24.63 17.00 4.67
N LEU A 343 24.64 17.91 5.65
CA LEU A 343 25.31 17.66 6.92
C LEU A 343 24.66 16.48 7.67
N VAL A 344 23.33 16.36 7.61
CA VAL A 344 22.60 15.19 8.12
C VAL A 344 23.07 13.91 7.43
N GLN A 345 23.10 13.88 6.09
CA GLN A 345 23.59 12.71 5.34
C GLN A 345 25.04 12.34 5.72
N VAL A 346 25.90 13.33 5.95
CA VAL A 346 27.28 13.11 6.41
C VAL A 346 27.29 12.47 7.81
N ILE A 347 26.46 12.96 8.74
CA ILE A 347 26.34 12.39 10.09
C ILE A 347 25.82 10.96 10.02
N GLU A 348 24.72 10.74 9.31
CA GLU A 348 24.07 9.43 9.15
C GLU A 348 25.00 8.40 8.51
N ALA A 349 25.80 8.80 7.52
CA ALA A 349 26.74 7.91 6.87
C ALA A 349 27.82 7.41 7.85
N TYR A 350 28.28 8.21 8.81
CA TYR A 350 29.42 7.87 9.67
C TYR A 350 29.04 7.48 11.11
N GLN A 351 27.78 7.63 11.53
CA GLN A 351 27.35 7.37 12.91
C GLN A 351 27.56 5.92 13.37
N GLN A 352 27.43 4.95 12.47
CA GLN A 352 27.70 3.52 12.78
C GLN A 352 29.19 3.25 12.99
N ALA A 353 30.05 3.98 12.29
CA ALA A 353 31.51 3.88 12.42
C ALA A 353 31.97 4.55 13.73
N SER A 354 31.57 5.79 13.96
CA SER A 354 32.02 6.58 15.11
C SER A 354 30.88 7.44 15.68
N PRO A 355 30.05 6.88 16.58
CA PRO A 355 28.93 7.61 17.16
C PRO A 355 29.39 8.83 17.98
N ASP A 356 30.60 8.80 18.55
CA ASP A 356 31.20 9.94 19.26
C ASP A 356 31.42 11.15 18.33
N ARG A 357 31.91 10.90 17.11
CA ARG A 357 32.14 11.96 16.11
C ARG A 357 30.84 12.47 15.53
N ALA A 358 29.93 11.56 15.21
CA ALA A 358 28.58 11.91 14.79
C ALA A 358 27.88 12.78 15.84
N LEU A 359 28.03 12.46 17.13
CA LEU A 359 27.43 13.23 18.22
C LEU A 359 27.96 14.67 18.29
N VAL A 360 29.26 14.86 18.02
CA VAL A 360 29.86 16.20 17.96
C VAL A 360 29.39 16.97 16.71
N ALA A 361 29.26 16.30 15.57
CA ALA A 361 28.78 16.91 14.33
C ALA A 361 27.29 17.28 14.42
N ALA A 362 26.45 16.42 15.00
CA ALA A 362 25.03 16.69 15.23
C ALA A 362 24.80 17.95 16.08
N GLN A 363 25.67 18.24 17.04
CA GLN A 363 25.61 19.49 17.82
C GLN A 363 25.72 20.76 16.95
N ARG A 364 26.30 20.67 15.75
CA ARG A 364 26.50 21.79 14.81
C ARG A 364 25.27 22.08 13.95
N LEU A 365 24.28 21.18 13.93
CA LEU A 365 23.00 21.39 13.25
C LEU A 365 22.26 22.59 13.86
N GLN A 366 21.70 23.44 13.00
CA GLN A 366 21.08 24.69 13.38
C GLN A 366 19.61 24.49 13.72
N ASN A 367 18.89 23.71 12.93
CA ASN A 367 17.49 23.41 13.19
C ASN A 367 17.40 22.46 14.41
N PRO A 368 16.73 22.88 15.51
CA PRO A 368 16.60 22.07 16.72
C PRO A 368 15.88 20.73 16.51
N GLU A 369 14.95 20.66 15.55
CA GLU A 369 14.24 19.44 15.18
C GLU A 369 15.19 18.43 14.53
N VAL A 370 15.88 18.86 13.48
CA VAL A 370 16.87 18.05 12.76
C VAL A 370 17.98 17.59 13.71
N ARG A 371 18.41 18.48 14.60
CA ARG A 371 19.41 18.17 15.64
C ARG A 371 18.92 17.12 16.65
N SER A 372 17.67 17.23 17.09
CA SER A 372 17.05 16.26 18.00
C SER A 372 17.01 14.86 17.38
N ASN A 373 16.57 14.77 16.12
CA ASN A 373 16.49 13.49 15.40
C ASN A 373 17.87 12.86 15.22
N ALA A 374 18.87 13.63 14.79
CA ALA A 374 20.25 13.14 14.67
C ALA A 374 20.79 12.60 16.00
N PHE A 375 20.54 13.28 17.12
CA PHE A 375 20.94 12.79 18.44
C PHE A 375 20.27 11.47 18.82
N LEU A 376 19.01 11.29 18.46
CA LEU A 376 18.29 10.05 18.78
C LEU A 376 18.78 8.87 17.94
N GLU A 377 19.03 9.07 16.63
CA GLU A 377 19.63 8.03 15.80
C GLU A 377 20.99 7.59 16.35
N ILE A 378 21.83 8.53 16.75
CA ILE A 378 23.11 8.24 17.38
C ILE A 378 22.92 7.50 18.72
N ALA A 379 21.88 7.83 19.50
CA ALA A 379 21.55 7.09 20.72
C ALA A 379 21.18 5.63 20.43
N LEU A 380 20.43 5.37 19.36
CA LEU A 380 20.11 4.01 18.91
C LEU A 380 21.37 3.25 18.53
N VAL A 381 22.33 3.90 17.85
CA VAL A 381 23.64 3.30 17.55
C VAL A 381 24.35 2.91 18.85
N TYR A 382 24.46 3.83 19.82
CA TYR A 382 25.07 3.53 21.13
C TYR A 382 24.36 2.38 21.86
N ALA A 383 23.03 2.34 21.84
CA ALA A 383 22.25 1.26 22.44
C ALA A 383 22.52 -0.09 21.77
N GLY A 384 22.57 -0.12 20.44
CA GLY A 384 22.87 -1.32 19.64
C GLY A 384 24.25 -1.92 19.93
N ILE A 385 25.23 -1.09 20.30
CA ILE A 385 26.58 -1.54 20.71
C ILE A 385 26.75 -1.69 22.24
N GLY A 386 25.66 -1.60 23.02
CA GLY A 386 25.65 -1.83 24.46
C GLY A 386 26.20 -0.68 25.32
N GLN A 387 26.39 0.51 24.75
CA GLN A 387 26.89 1.69 25.46
C GLN A 387 25.74 2.52 26.06
N THR A 388 25.01 1.96 27.02
CA THR A 388 23.81 2.56 27.62
C THR A 388 24.03 3.97 28.18
N ASN A 389 25.19 4.24 28.79
CA ASN A 389 25.47 5.58 29.31
C ASN A 389 25.59 6.63 28.20
N ASN A 390 26.22 6.30 27.08
CA ASN A 390 26.37 7.23 25.95
C ASN A 390 25.06 7.38 25.19
N ALA A 391 24.27 6.31 25.09
CA ALA A 391 22.90 6.39 24.61
C ALA A 391 22.10 7.40 25.44
N ASN A 392 22.16 7.31 26.77
CA ASN A 392 21.48 8.26 27.66
C ASN A 392 21.96 9.70 27.48
N ILE A 393 23.26 9.94 27.27
CA ILE A 393 23.79 11.29 27.00
C ILE A 393 23.25 11.83 25.67
N ALA A 394 23.24 11.02 24.61
CA ALA A 394 22.72 11.42 23.31
C ALA A 394 21.21 11.72 23.39
N ILE A 395 20.47 10.90 24.13
CA ILE A 395 19.07 11.10 24.47
C ILE A 395 18.84 12.43 25.22
N GLU A 396 19.63 12.72 26.25
CA GLU A 396 19.52 13.98 26.99
C GLU A 396 19.71 15.19 26.07
N ARG A 397 20.63 15.09 25.12
CA ARG A 397 20.84 16.13 24.10
C ARG A 397 19.69 16.22 23.10
N ALA A 398 19.10 15.10 22.71
CA ALA A 398 17.90 15.07 21.88
C ALA A 398 16.75 15.80 22.59
N THR A 399 16.50 15.49 23.86
CA THR A 399 15.49 16.18 24.67
C THR A 399 15.77 17.68 24.82
N GLN A 400 17.04 18.07 25.03
CA GLN A 400 17.42 19.49 25.09
C GLN A 400 17.17 20.21 23.76
N ALA A 401 17.53 19.60 22.63
CA ALA A 401 17.26 20.17 21.31
C ALA A 401 15.75 20.28 21.05
N LEU A 402 14.97 19.28 21.45
CA LEU A 402 13.52 19.29 21.33
C LEU A 402 12.87 20.43 22.14
N GLN A 403 13.41 20.79 23.30
CA GLN A 403 12.94 21.92 24.10
C GLN A 403 13.15 23.29 23.42
N GLU A 404 14.03 23.37 22.41
CA GLU A 404 14.23 24.57 21.59
C GLU A 404 13.23 24.68 20.44
N VAL A 405 12.53 23.58 20.10
CA VAL A 405 11.48 23.57 19.06
C VAL A 405 10.26 24.32 19.59
N PRO A 406 9.68 25.25 18.81
CA PRO A 406 8.45 25.94 19.22
C PRO A 406 7.33 24.94 19.57
N PRO A 407 6.54 25.18 20.64
CA PRO A 407 5.53 24.23 21.12
C PRO A 407 4.56 23.74 20.03
N ASP A 408 4.17 24.64 19.11
CA ASP A 408 3.26 24.34 18.00
C ASP A 408 3.75 23.23 17.04
N TRP A 409 5.05 22.87 17.08
CA TRP A 409 5.69 21.91 16.15
C TRP A 409 6.30 20.67 16.85
N ILE A 410 6.26 20.60 18.18
CA ILE A 410 6.95 19.55 18.97
C ILE A 410 6.27 18.17 18.86
N GLY A 411 4.95 18.14 18.63
CA GLY A 411 4.15 16.91 18.66
C GLY A 411 4.46 15.90 17.57
N PHE A 412 4.71 16.35 16.33
CA PHE A 412 4.96 15.46 15.18
C PHE A 412 6.28 14.69 15.34
N ASN A 413 7.33 15.36 15.82
CA ASN A 413 8.65 14.77 15.98
C ASN A 413 8.77 13.86 17.20
N ALA A 414 8.08 14.23 18.29
CA ALA A 414 8.08 13.43 19.49
C ALA A 414 7.52 12.01 19.26
N GLN A 415 6.62 11.83 18.30
CA GLN A 415 6.10 10.50 17.95
C GLN A 415 7.18 9.56 17.41
N THR A 416 7.92 10.00 16.37
CA THR A 416 9.03 9.22 15.81
C THR A 416 10.07 8.92 16.89
N MET A 417 10.34 9.89 17.75
CA MET A 417 11.32 9.75 18.81
C MET A 417 10.90 8.73 19.88
N VAL A 418 9.64 8.79 20.31
CA VAL A 418 9.09 7.81 21.25
C VAL A 418 9.09 6.41 20.65
N GLN A 419 8.74 6.25 19.37
CA GLN A 419 8.76 4.95 18.70
C GLN A 419 10.18 4.35 18.68
N GLN A 420 11.19 5.15 18.33
CA GLN A 420 12.58 4.73 18.37
C GLN A 420 13.02 4.30 19.80
N ALA A 421 12.59 5.03 20.83
CA ALA A 421 12.85 4.64 22.22
C ALA A 421 12.14 3.32 22.63
N ILE A 422 10.92 3.09 22.15
CA ILE A 422 10.18 1.82 22.34
C ILE A 422 10.93 0.65 21.69
N ASP A 423 11.40 0.84 20.46
CA ASP A 423 12.13 -0.18 19.71
C ASP A 423 13.46 -0.55 20.39
N ALA A 424 14.10 0.43 21.04
CA ALA A 424 15.29 0.24 21.87
C ALA A 424 15.01 -0.28 23.30
N HIS A 425 13.74 -0.48 23.66
CA HIS A 425 13.29 -0.92 24.99
C HIS A 425 13.64 0.07 26.13
N ALA A 426 13.85 1.34 25.77
CA ALA A 426 14.13 2.42 26.71
C ALA A 426 12.81 3.06 27.20
N TYR A 427 11.94 2.27 27.83
CA TYR A 427 10.57 2.69 28.15
C TYR A 427 10.48 3.87 29.12
N ASP A 428 11.34 3.94 30.14
CA ASP A 428 11.36 5.07 31.08
C ASP A 428 11.62 6.40 30.34
N LEU A 429 12.50 6.36 29.34
CA LEU A 429 12.76 7.51 28.50
C LEU A 429 11.57 7.83 27.60
N ALA A 430 10.99 6.82 26.96
CA ALA A 430 9.84 7.01 26.09
C ALA A 430 8.69 7.69 26.86
N ILE A 431 8.46 7.28 28.12
CA ILE A 431 7.49 7.91 29.03
C ILE A 431 7.88 9.37 29.28
N GLN A 432 9.13 9.64 29.68
CA GLN A 432 9.59 11.02 29.93
C GLN A 432 9.47 11.93 28.71
N MET A 433 9.79 11.42 27.51
CA MET A 433 9.64 12.16 26.25
C MET A 433 8.16 12.49 26.00
N ALA A 434 7.27 11.51 26.13
CA ALA A 434 5.84 11.73 25.98
C ALA A 434 5.29 12.72 27.04
N GLU A 435 5.70 12.60 28.29
CA GLU A 435 5.30 13.50 29.38
C GLU A 435 5.82 14.94 29.19
N SER A 436 6.97 15.11 28.53
CA SER A 436 7.52 16.43 28.22
C SER A 436 6.64 17.24 27.24
N LEU A 437 5.73 16.58 26.53
CA LEU A 437 4.74 17.19 25.65
C LEU A 437 3.66 17.87 26.50
N THR A 438 3.87 19.13 26.83
CA THR A 438 2.99 19.89 27.72
C THR A 438 1.97 20.75 26.98
N ASP A 439 2.09 20.88 25.66
CA ASP A 439 1.17 21.68 24.86
C ASP A 439 -0.25 21.07 24.88
N PRO A 440 -1.29 21.84 25.29
CA PRO A 440 -2.66 21.35 25.31
C PRO A 440 -3.21 20.91 23.95
N PHE A 441 -2.71 21.46 22.84
CA PHE A 441 -3.16 21.11 21.49
C PHE A 441 -2.71 19.70 21.06
N ILE A 442 -1.65 19.16 21.67
CA ILE A 442 -1.12 17.81 21.40
C ILE A 442 -1.43 16.80 22.52
N ALA A 443 -2.40 17.12 23.39
CA ALA A 443 -2.74 16.29 24.53
C ALA A 443 -3.23 14.89 24.13
N PHE A 444 -3.89 14.78 22.98
CA PHE A 444 -4.34 13.51 22.40
C PHE A 444 -3.14 12.66 21.96
N GLU A 445 -2.21 13.27 21.23
CA GLU A 445 -0.99 12.65 20.72
C GLU A 445 -0.12 12.15 21.87
N ARG A 446 0.08 12.97 22.91
CA ARG A 446 0.78 12.52 24.13
C ARG A 446 0.14 11.26 24.72
N ALA A 447 -1.18 11.28 24.88
CA ALA A 447 -1.89 10.15 25.46
C ALA A 447 -1.80 8.90 24.57
N GLN A 448 -1.80 9.06 23.25
CA GLN A 448 -1.57 7.98 22.29
C GLN A 448 -0.15 7.41 22.37
N LEU A 449 0.88 8.26 22.53
CA LEU A 449 2.26 7.82 22.71
C LEU A 449 2.43 7.02 24.01
N LEU A 450 1.87 7.51 25.12
CA LEU A 450 1.87 6.80 26.40
C LEU A 450 1.14 5.45 26.31
N LEU A 451 0.05 5.38 25.56
CA LEU A 451 -0.64 4.13 25.30
C LEU A 451 0.23 3.15 24.49
N ASN A 452 0.87 3.61 23.41
CA ASN A 452 1.77 2.77 22.61
C ASN A 452 2.94 2.22 23.45
N ILE A 453 3.49 3.05 24.35
CA ILE A 453 4.53 2.62 25.30
C ILE A 453 3.99 1.52 26.23
N ALA A 454 2.78 1.70 26.77
CA ALA A 454 2.15 0.71 27.64
C ALA A 454 1.91 -0.62 26.91
N GLU A 455 1.39 -0.58 25.68
CA GLU A 455 1.17 -1.76 24.84
C GLU A 455 2.49 -2.51 24.60
N ALA A 456 3.54 -1.81 24.16
CA ALA A 456 4.84 -2.40 23.89
C ALA A 456 5.55 -2.95 25.14
N ALA A 457 5.36 -2.33 26.31
CA ALA A 457 5.91 -2.84 27.57
C ALA A 457 5.14 -4.08 28.07
N ALA A 458 3.81 -4.09 27.93
CA ALA A 458 2.96 -5.22 28.30
C ALA A 458 3.25 -6.48 27.47
N ASP A 459 3.47 -6.32 26.15
CA ASP A 459 3.85 -7.42 25.24
C ASP A 459 5.18 -8.09 25.64
N ARG A 460 6.07 -7.35 26.32
CA ARG A 460 7.32 -7.88 26.88
C ARG A 460 7.21 -8.32 28.33
N HIS A 461 5.99 -8.43 28.86
CA HIS A 461 5.69 -8.77 30.25
C HIS A 461 6.29 -7.78 31.28
N GLN A 462 6.63 -6.55 30.86
CA GLN A 462 7.05 -5.48 31.75
C GLN A 462 5.83 -4.74 32.29
N PHE A 463 4.95 -5.47 32.98
CA PHE A 463 3.64 -4.97 33.37
C PHE A 463 3.72 -3.74 34.27
N GLU A 464 4.69 -3.65 35.18
CA GLU A 464 4.86 -2.47 36.05
C GLU A 464 5.12 -1.19 35.23
N VAL A 465 6.02 -1.26 34.24
CA VAL A 465 6.32 -0.15 33.33
C VAL A 465 5.08 0.21 32.51
N ALA A 466 4.36 -0.79 32.00
CA ALA A 466 3.12 -0.57 31.25
C ALA A 466 2.07 0.16 32.12
N GLN A 467 1.92 -0.23 33.39
CA GLN A 467 1.00 0.44 34.31
C GLN A 467 1.41 1.89 34.56
N VAL A 468 2.72 2.18 34.73
CA VAL A 468 3.22 3.55 34.87
C VAL A 468 2.87 4.39 33.64
N ALA A 469 3.08 3.86 32.43
CA ALA A 469 2.71 4.55 31.20
C ALA A 469 1.20 4.85 31.12
N VAL A 470 0.33 3.90 31.50
CA VAL A 470 -1.13 4.12 31.54
C VAL A 470 -1.54 5.13 32.63
N GLN A 471 -0.83 5.16 33.75
CA GLN A 471 -1.06 6.12 34.83
C GLN A 471 -0.62 7.54 34.45
N ALA A 472 0.37 7.69 33.58
CA ALA A 472 0.80 8.97 33.03
C ALA A 472 -0.20 9.55 32.01
N ILE A 473 -1.08 8.73 31.42
CA ILE A 473 -2.17 9.22 30.58
C ILE A 473 -3.12 10.08 31.44
N PRO A 474 -3.50 11.30 30.99
CA PRO A 474 -4.35 12.17 31.77
C PRO A 474 -5.66 11.48 32.21
N PRO A 475 -6.10 11.65 33.47
CA PRO A 475 -7.24 10.93 34.02
C PRO A 475 -8.56 11.24 33.30
N GLU A 476 -8.69 12.41 32.68
CA GLU A 476 -9.82 12.81 31.84
C GLU A 476 -9.91 12.03 30.53
N ASN A 477 -8.80 11.43 30.06
CA ASN A 477 -8.76 10.60 28.87
C ASN A 477 -9.09 9.14 29.21
N VAL A 478 -10.33 8.95 29.67
CA VAL A 478 -10.86 7.68 30.21
C VAL A 478 -10.74 6.55 29.18
N GLU A 479 -11.01 6.84 27.91
CA GLU A 479 -10.97 5.84 26.84
C GLU A 479 -9.57 5.27 26.61
N MET A 480 -8.55 6.13 26.47
CA MET A 480 -7.17 5.67 26.28
C MET A 480 -6.64 4.92 27.50
N ARG A 481 -6.97 5.38 28.72
CA ARG A 481 -6.62 4.66 29.95
C ARG A 481 -7.26 3.28 29.99
N SER A 482 -8.55 3.18 29.67
CA SER A 482 -9.27 1.91 29.59
C SER A 482 -8.60 0.94 28.62
N ARG A 483 -8.21 1.42 27.42
CA ARG A 483 -7.50 0.60 26.44
C ARG A 483 -6.15 0.11 26.97
N GLY A 484 -5.37 0.97 27.63
CA GLY A 484 -4.13 0.57 28.28
C GLY A 484 -4.33 -0.52 29.34
N TRP A 485 -5.35 -0.37 30.19
CA TRP A 485 -5.70 -1.38 31.19
C TRP A 485 -6.15 -2.70 30.55
N GLN A 486 -6.88 -2.65 29.43
CA GLN A 486 -7.26 -3.84 28.65
C GLN A 486 -6.03 -4.61 28.17
N THR A 487 -5.07 -3.92 27.55
CA THR A 487 -3.84 -4.56 27.06
C THR A 487 -3.07 -5.23 28.19
N ILE A 488 -2.91 -4.54 29.33
CA ILE A 488 -2.20 -5.09 30.48
C ILE A 488 -2.96 -6.30 31.07
N ALA A 489 -4.29 -6.23 31.19
CA ALA A 489 -5.10 -7.33 31.71
C ALA A 489 -5.03 -8.59 30.83
N VAL A 490 -5.13 -8.42 29.50
CA VAL A 490 -4.94 -9.51 28.54
C VAL A 490 -3.52 -10.08 28.64
N GLY A 491 -2.51 -9.22 28.78
CA GLY A 491 -1.12 -9.62 29.00
C GLY A 491 -0.94 -10.47 30.27
N TYR A 492 -1.58 -10.09 31.39
CA TYR A 492 -1.58 -10.89 32.61
C TYR A 492 -2.24 -12.26 32.42
N ILE A 493 -3.39 -12.34 31.74
CA ILE A 493 -4.06 -13.61 31.43
C ILE A 493 -3.15 -14.51 30.59
N ASN A 494 -2.49 -13.96 29.58
CA ASN A 494 -1.51 -14.68 28.74
C ASN A 494 -0.30 -15.17 29.53
N ALA A 495 0.12 -14.44 30.55
CA ALA A 495 1.16 -14.84 31.50
C ALA A 495 0.65 -15.81 32.59
N ASN A 496 -0.56 -16.36 32.44
CA ASN A 496 -1.22 -17.26 33.40
C ASN A 496 -1.41 -16.63 34.80
N GLN A 497 -1.73 -15.33 34.83
CA GLN A 497 -1.98 -14.54 36.05
C GLN A 497 -3.38 -13.88 36.01
N PRO A 498 -4.47 -14.65 35.92
CA PRO A 498 -5.82 -14.10 35.77
C PRO A 498 -6.29 -13.28 36.98
N ASP A 499 -5.83 -13.60 38.19
CA ASP A 499 -6.20 -12.85 39.39
C ASP A 499 -5.69 -11.39 39.33
N ALA A 500 -4.45 -11.20 38.87
CA ALA A 500 -3.87 -9.87 38.65
C ALA A 500 -4.63 -9.08 37.57
N ALA A 501 -5.09 -9.76 36.51
CA ALA A 501 -5.93 -9.14 35.49
C ALA A 501 -7.28 -8.68 36.06
N LEU A 502 -7.94 -9.51 36.88
CA LEU A 502 -9.22 -9.16 37.51
C LEU A 502 -9.09 -7.98 38.47
N GLU A 503 -7.96 -7.81 39.16
CA GLU A 503 -7.70 -6.65 40.00
C GLU A 503 -7.69 -5.33 39.23
N LEU A 504 -7.32 -5.35 37.94
CA LEU A 504 -7.31 -4.15 37.09
C LEU A 504 -8.71 -3.59 36.82
N LEU A 505 -9.79 -4.35 37.05
CA LEU A 505 -11.15 -3.80 37.04
C LEU A 505 -11.32 -2.67 38.04
N ASN A 506 -10.53 -2.62 39.11
CA ASN A 506 -10.61 -1.55 40.10
C ASN A 506 -9.92 -0.24 39.64
N GLN A 507 -9.17 -0.28 38.53
CA GLN A 507 -8.50 0.90 37.96
C GLN A 507 -9.44 1.76 37.11
N ILE A 508 -10.60 1.23 36.72
CA ILE A 508 -11.64 1.95 35.97
C ILE A 508 -12.81 2.25 36.92
N ASP A 509 -13.10 3.54 37.11
CA ASP A 509 -14.20 3.99 37.98
C ASP A 509 -15.55 3.41 37.52
N ARG A 510 -16.43 3.08 38.48
CA ARG A 510 -17.79 2.60 38.22
C ARG A 510 -18.68 3.64 37.55
N ALA A 511 -18.29 4.91 37.58
CA ALA A 511 -18.93 5.97 36.80
C ALA A 511 -18.77 5.81 35.28
N TYR A 512 -17.88 4.91 34.82
CA TYR A 512 -17.57 4.64 33.41
C TYR A 512 -17.93 3.20 33.02
N PRO A 513 -19.23 2.86 32.93
CA PRO A 513 -19.67 1.47 32.74
C PRO A 513 -19.25 0.89 31.38
N ILE A 514 -19.18 1.69 30.30
CA ILE A 514 -18.82 1.22 28.96
C ILE A 514 -17.39 0.70 28.93
N GLU A 515 -16.46 1.44 29.52
CA GLU A 515 -15.05 1.11 29.62
C GLU A 515 -14.81 -0.13 30.49
N ARG A 516 -15.61 -0.28 31.54
CA ARG A 516 -15.60 -1.50 32.37
C ARG A 516 -16.12 -2.70 31.58
N ILE A 517 -17.20 -2.54 30.82
CA ILE A 517 -17.76 -3.60 29.96
C ILE A 517 -16.76 -4.03 28.89
N ARG A 518 -16.08 -3.08 28.24
CA ARG A 518 -15.00 -3.38 27.28
C ARG A 518 -13.87 -4.18 27.92
N LEU A 519 -13.42 -3.79 29.12
CA LEU A 519 -12.40 -4.52 29.87
C LEU A 519 -12.85 -5.93 30.25
N MET A 520 -14.06 -6.07 30.79
CA MET A 520 -14.64 -7.38 31.12
C MET A 520 -14.76 -8.28 29.89
N GLY A 521 -15.26 -7.75 28.76
CA GLY A 521 -15.39 -8.49 27.51
C GLY A 521 -14.03 -8.98 26.97
N ALA A 522 -13.04 -8.09 26.91
CA ALA A 522 -11.69 -8.44 26.43
C ALA A 522 -11.01 -9.51 27.30
N MET A 523 -11.12 -9.38 28.63
CA MET A 523 -10.62 -10.39 29.56
C MET A 523 -11.38 -11.71 29.42
N ALA A 524 -12.71 -11.67 29.33
CA ALA A 524 -13.54 -12.86 29.19
C ALA A 524 -13.21 -13.61 27.90
N ARG A 525 -13.05 -12.89 26.79
CA ARG A 525 -12.54 -13.47 25.54
C ARG A 525 -11.21 -14.17 25.77
N GLN A 526 -10.23 -13.49 26.37
CA GLN A 526 -8.90 -14.08 26.54
C GLN A 526 -8.90 -15.28 27.50
N LEU A 527 -9.68 -15.22 28.58
CA LEU A 527 -9.88 -16.34 29.49
C LEU A 527 -10.49 -17.55 28.78
N ALA A 528 -11.49 -17.35 27.91
CA ALA A 528 -12.08 -18.43 27.12
C ALA A 528 -11.06 -19.06 26.18
N LEU A 529 -10.27 -18.24 25.48
CA LEU A 529 -9.22 -18.71 24.55
C LEU A 529 -8.08 -19.45 25.27
N THR A 530 -7.78 -19.09 26.52
CA THR A 530 -6.75 -19.75 27.35
C THR A 530 -7.29 -20.96 28.13
N GLY A 531 -8.57 -21.34 27.93
CA GLY A 531 -9.18 -22.53 28.53
C GLY A 531 -9.79 -22.30 29.92
N ASN A 532 -9.82 -21.06 30.43
CA ASN A 532 -10.49 -20.69 31.68
C ASN A 532 -11.95 -20.27 31.42
N THR A 533 -12.73 -21.20 30.89
CA THR A 533 -14.08 -20.95 30.36
C THR A 533 -15.09 -20.54 31.44
N ASP A 534 -15.01 -21.12 32.64
CA ASP A 534 -15.99 -20.83 33.70
C ASP A 534 -15.86 -19.38 34.19
N THR A 535 -14.61 -18.90 34.38
CA THR A 535 -14.36 -17.50 34.73
C THR A 535 -14.74 -16.56 33.58
N ALA A 536 -14.49 -16.95 32.32
CA ALA A 536 -14.91 -16.18 31.16
C ALA A 536 -16.43 -15.99 31.10
N VAL A 537 -17.20 -17.07 31.26
CA VAL A 537 -18.68 -17.01 31.25
C VAL A 537 -19.18 -16.11 32.37
N HIS A 538 -18.67 -16.27 33.59
CA HIS A 538 -19.05 -15.41 34.71
C HIS A 538 -18.75 -13.93 34.43
N LEU A 539 -17.62 -13.63 33.80
CA LEU A 539 -17.24 -12.26 33.48
C LEU A 539 -18.11 -11.66 32.36
N PHE A 540 -18.52 -12.45 31.38
CA PHE A 540 -19.51 -12.03 30.39
C PHE A 540 -20.90 -11.79 31.01
N GLU A 541 -21.34 -12.63 31.96
CA GLU A 541 -22.59 -12.43 32.70
C GLU A 541 -22.54 -11.15 33.54
N GLN A 542 -21.41 -10.86 34.18
CA GLN A 542 -21.19 -9.60 34.90
C GLN A 542 -21.27 -8.39 33.96
N ALA A 543 -20.66 -8.47 32.77
CA ALA A 543 -20.76 -7.41 31.77
C ALA A 543 -22.23 -7.19 31.32
N GLN A 544 -22.99 -8.25 31.11
CA GLN A 544 -24.40 -8.15 30.77
C GLN A 544 -25.24 -7.52 31.89
N GLN A 545 -24.93 -7.81 33.16
CA GLN A 545 -25.56 -7.15 34.30
C GLN A 545 -25.23 -5.65 34.36
N GLU A 546 -24.00 -5.26 34.05
CA GLU A 546 -23.59 -3.86 34.01
C GLU A 546 -24.30 -3.10 32.86
N ILE A 547 -24.52 -3.76 31.71
CA ILE A 547 -25.33 -3.21 30.60
C ILE A 547 -26.77 -2.90 31.04
N GLN A 548 -27.39 -3.78 31.85
CA GLN A 548 -28.77 -3.54 32.31
C GLN A 548 -28.93 -2.30 33.19
N ALA A 549 -27.84 -1.79 33.77
CA ALA A 549 -27.82 -0.58 34.57
C ALA A 549 -27.67 0.71 33.73
N ILE A 550 -27.31 0.58 32.44
CA ILE A 550 -27.16 1.72 31.53
C ILE A 550 -28.53 2.27 31.17
N SER A 551 -28.72 3.58 31.38
CA SER A 551 -30.01 4.24 31.19
C SER A 551 -30.17 4.87 29.80
N THR A 552 -29.10 5.01 29.02
CA THR A 552 -29.14 5.65 27.71
C THR A 552 -29.15 4.60 26.58
N PRO A 553 -30.10 4.66 25.62
CA PRO A 553 -30.14 3.69 24.52
C PRO A 553 -28.86 3.62 23.68
N THR A 554 -28.17 4.75 23.49
CA THR A 554 -26.87 4.84 22.78
C THR A 554 -25.80 3.98 23.43
N GLU A 555 -25.54 4.19 24.71
CA GLU A 555 -24.48 3.48 25.44
C GLU A 555 -24.84 1.99 25.59
N THR A 556 -26.12 1.66 25.70
CA THR A 556 -26.62 0.28 25.72
C THR A 556 -26.32 -0.43 24.39
N LEU A 557 -26.66 0.16 23.24
CA LEU A 557 -26.36 -0.45 21.93
C LEU A 557 -24.86 -0.65 21.71
N GLN A 558 -24.04 0.35 22.06
CA GLN A 558 -22.58 0.27 21.94
C GLN A 558 -22.00 -0.84 22.82
N SER A 559 -22.49 -0.96 24.05
CA SER A 559 -22.02 -1.98 25.00
C SER A 559 -22.47 -3.39 24.60
N LEU A 560 -23.71 -3.56 24.13
CA LEU A 560 -24.22 -4.83 23.61
C LEU A 560 -23.43 -5.29 22.38
N GLY A 561 -23.16 -4.38 21.43
CA GLY A 561 -22.37 -4.67 20.24
C GLY A 561 -20.94 -5.09 20.57
N THR A 562 -20.28 -4.36 21.47
CA THR A 562 -18.96 -4.72 21.99
C THR A 562 -18.98 -6.12 22.60
N LEU A 563 -19.94 -6.40 23.47
CA LEU A 563 -20.04 -7.69 24.17
C LEU A 563 -20.27 -8.85 23.18
N ILE A 564 -21.15 -8.67 22.19
CA ILE A 564 -21.40 -9.65 21.13
C ILE A 564 -20.13 -9.96 20.33
N LEU A 565 -19.36 -8.93 19.96
CA LEU A 565 -18.08 -9.12 19.26
C LEU A 565 -17.12 -9.96 20.10
N GLU A 566 -17.01 -9.68 21.40
CA GLU A 566 -16.15 -10.43 22.31
C GLU A 566 -16.60 -11.89 22.50
N TYR A 567 -17.92 -12.15 22.61
CA TYR A 567 -18.47 -13.52 22.59
C TYR A 567 -18.05 -14.29 21.33
N ARG A 568 -18.15 -13.66 20.15
CA ARG A 568 -17.79 -14.30 18.88
C ARG A 568 -16.30 -14.53 18.75
N ASN A 569 -15.48 -13.55 19.12
CA ASN A 569 -14.02 -13.71 19.14
C ASN A 569 -13.56 -14.79 20.14
N ALA A 570 -14.35 -15.04 21.18
CA ALA A 570 -14.12 -16.11 22.16
C ALA A 570 -14.58 -17.50 21.69
N ASN A 571 -15.13 -17.62 20.47
CA ASN A 571 -15.84 -18.82 19.98
C ASN A 571 -16.95 -19.29 20.94
N GLN A 572 -17.57 -18.36 21.67
CA GLN A 572 -18.68 -18.65 22.57
C GLN A 572 -20.02 -18.43 21.87
N PRO A 573 -21.05 -19.20 22.21
CA PRO A 573 -22.40 -18.94 21.71
C PRO A 573 -22.90 -17.61 22.27
N ILE A 574 -23.44 -16.75 21.39
CA ILE A 574 -24.15 -15.55 21.84
C ILE A 574 -25.48 -15.98 22.46
N ASP A 575 -25.79 -15.47 23.65
CA ASP A 575 -27.14 -15.57 24.23
C ASP A 575 -28.15 -14.82 23.33
N PRO A 576 -29.18 -15.49 22.78
CA PRO A 576 -30.21 -14.85 21.98
C PRO A 576 -30.87 -13.63 22.65
N SER A 577 -30.85 -13.55 23.99
CA SER A 577 -31.34 -12.40 24.73
C SER A 577 -30.59 -11.09 24.39
N LEU A 578 -29.31 -11.16 24.01
CA LEU A 578 -28.53 -9.99 23.63
C LEU A 578 -29.00 -9.38 22.31
N ILE A 579 -29.31 -10.22 21.32
CA ILE A 579 -29.87 -9.75 20.03
C ILE A 579 -31.28 -9.18 20.23
N GLN A 580 -32.09 -9.80 21.09
CA GLN A 580 -33.40 -9.25 21.45
C GLN A 580 -33.28 -7.90 22.18
N GLN A 581 -32.29 -7.73 23.05
CA GLN A 581 -32.03 -6.45 23.71
C GLN A 581 -31.59 -5.37 22.72
N ILE A 582 -30.78 -5.72 21.71
CA ILE A 582 -30.45 -4.78 20.62
C ILE A 582 -31.73 -4.36 19.91
N GLN A 583 -32.58 -5.30 19.48
CA GLN A 583 -33.85 -5.00 18.82
C GLN A 583 -34.73 -4.09 19.68
N GLN A 584 -34.90 -4.39 20.96
CA GLN A 584 -35.70 -3.58 21.86
C GLN A 584 -35.10 -2.18 22.05
N THR A 585 -33.78 -2.09 22.23
CA THR A 585 -33.11 -0.80 22.43
C THR A 585 -33.16 0.07 21.18
N THR A 586 -33.12 -0.53 19.98
CA THR A 586 -33.36 0.17 18.72
C THR A 586 -34.77 0.77 18.67
N LEU A 587 -35.79 0.03 19.12
CA LEU A 587 -37.16 0.56 19.20
C LEU A 587 -37.29 1.68 20.24
N ASP A 588 -36.61 1.54 21.38
CA ASP A 588 -36.64 2.52 22.47
C ASP A 588 -35.92 3.83 22.11
N PHE A 589 -35.02 3.81 21.12
CA PHE A 589 -34.26 4.97 20.67
C PHE A 589 -35.16 6.08 20.10
N GLY A 590 -36.19 5.70 19.33
CA GLY A 590 -37.16 6.62 18.71
C GLY A 590 -36.61 7.52 17.58
N ASP A 591 -35.31 7.44 17.25
CA ASP A 591 -34.67 8.08 16.10
C ASP A 591 -33.90 7.04 15.27
N ASP A 592 -34.36 6.82 14.04
CA ASP A 592 -33.77 5.88 13.10
C ASP A 592 -32.35 6.32 12.72
N THR A 593 -32.09 7.62 12.57
CA THR A 593 -30.79 8.12 12.07
C THR A 593 -29.65 7.69 13.00
N THR A 594 -29.80 7.96 14.29
CA THR A 594 -28.76 7.67 15.28
C THR A 594 -28.68 6.17 15.60
N SER A 595 -29.81 5.46 15.66
CA SER A 595 -29.79 4.00 15.86
C SER A 595 -29.16 3.25 14.69
N ASN A 596 -29.39 3.69 13.44
CA ASN A 596 -28.70 3.15 12.25
C ASN A 596 -27.18 3.30 12.37
N PHE A 597 -26.68 4.47 12.77
CA PHE A 597 -25.24 4.73 12.92
C PHE A 597 -24.59 3.74 13.90
N HIS A 598 -25.19 3.52 15.07
CA HIS A 598 -24.66 2.59 16.06
C HIS A 598 -24.74 1.13 15.60
N LEU A 599 -25.87 0.69 15.04
CA LEU A 599 -26.01 -0.68 14.52
C LEU A 599 -25.02 -0.97 13.38
N ARG A 600 -24.82 0.02 12.49
CA ARG A 600 -23.84 -0.06 11.42
C ARG A 600 -22.42 -0.23 11.97
N SER A 601 -22.04 0.58 12.96
CA SER A 601 -20.73 0.46 13.60
C SER A 601 -20.49 -0.93 14.21
N VAL A 602 -21.50 -1.51 14.85
CA VAL A 602 -21.41 -2.88 15.40
C VAL A 602 -21.23 -3.91 14.30
N ALA A 603 -22.02 -3.83 13.22
CA ALA A 603 -21.92 -4.75 12.11
C ALA A 603 -20.58 -4.64 11.37
N GLU A 604 -20.04 -3.44 11.18
CA GLU A 604 -18.73 -3.21 10.56
C GLU A 604 -17.58 -3.80 11.40
N GLN A 605 -17.66 -3.71 12.74
CA GLN A 605 -16.69 -4.39 13.62
C GLN A 605 -16.78 -5.91 13.51
N LEU A 606 -17.99 -6.47 13.42
CA LEU A 606 -18.20 -7.90 13.20
C LEU A 606 -17.67 -8.35 11.84
N LEU A 607 -17.86 -7.53 10.79
CA LEU A 607 -17.32 -7.77 9.46
C LEU A 607 -15.79 -7.80 9.45
N ALA A 608 -15.14 -6.82 10.10
CA ALA A 608 -13.69 -6.76 10.23
C ALA A 608 -13.12 -8.00 10.97
N ALA A 609 -13.91 -8.58 11.88
CA ALA A 609 -13.57 -9.82 12.58
C ALA A 609 -14.07 -11.10 11.88
N ASN A 610 -14.53 -11.01 10.63
CA ASN A 610 -15.05 -12.12 9.81
C ASN A 610 -16.29 -12.84 10.37
N HIS A 611 -17.04 -12.21 11.27
CA HIS A 611 -18.28 -12.76 11.87
C HIS A 611 -19.52 -12.45 11.01
N TYR A 612 -19.48 -12.83 9.73
CA TYR A 612 -20.45 -12.44 8.70
C TYR A 612 -21.91 -12.78 9.05
N GLU A 613 -22.18 -13.96 9.61
CA GLU A 613 -23.55 -14.35 9.98
C GLU A 613 -24.13 -13.46 11.09
N THR A 614 -23.29 -13.02 12.02
CA THR A 614 -23.74 -12.12 13.10
C THR A 614 -23.88 -10.69 12.58
N ALA A 615 -22.97 -10.24 11.71
CA ALA A 615 -23.11 -8.97 11.02
C ALA A 615 -24.42 -8.90 10.22
N PHE A 616 -24.80 -9.99 9.53
CA PHE A 616 -26.09 -10.11 8.85
C PHE A 616 -27.26 -9.98 9.83
N GLN A 617 -27.24 -10.66 10.98
CA GLN A 617 -28.29 -10.53 11.99
C GLN A 617 -28.45 -9.08 12.48
N ILE A 618 -27.34 -8.36 12.70
CA ILE A 618 -27.39 -6.94 13.09
C ILE A 618 -27.91 -6.07 11.93
N ALA A 619 -27.49 -6.33 10.70
CA ALA A 619 -27.96 -5.60 9.51
C ALA A 619 -29.48 -5.68 9.35
N GLN A 620 -30.09 -6.84 9.66
CA GLN A 620 -31.54 -7.03 9.60
C GLN A 620 -32.31 -6.19 10.64
N ILE A 621 -31.65 -5.68 11.68
CA ILE A 621 -32.28 -4.84 12.71
C ILE A 621 -32.32 -3.37 12.28
N ILE A 622 -31.45 -2.95 11.35
CA ILE A 622 -31.34 -1.56 10.90
C ILE A 622 -32.68 -1.06 10.33
N PRO A 623 -33.29 -0.02 10.93
CA PRO A 623 -34.56 0.53 10.45
C PRO A 623 -34.50 1.07 9.02
N SER A 624 -33.45 1.83 8.68
CA SER A 624 -33.29 2.41 7.33
C SER A 624 -32.99 1.33 6.30
N GLN A 625 -33.87 1.23 5.31
CA GLN A 625 -33.70 0.35 4.14
C GLN A 625 -32.42 0.67 3.36
N TYR A 626 -32.08 1.96 3.21
CA TYR A 626 -30.88 2.37 2.49
C TYR A 626 -29.61 1.89 3.20
N GLU A 627 -29.50 2.13 4.51
CA GLU A 627 -28.34 1.71 5.31
C GLU A 627 -28.25 0.19 5.41
N ARG A 628 -29.39 -0.49 5.60
CA ARG A 628 -29.47 -1.94 5.61
C ARG A 628 -28.96 -2.52 4.30
N ASN A 629 -29.43 -2.03 3.16
CA ASN A 629 -29.00 -2.51 1.85
C ASN A 629 -27.50 -2.30 1.63
N ALA A 630 -26.98 -1.11 1.94
CA ALA A 630 -25.55 -0.82 1.81
C ALA A 630 -24.68 -1.80 2.64
N LEU A 631 -25.09 -2.10 3.87
CA LEU A 631 -24.40 -3.04 4.74
C LEU A 631 -24.52 -4.50 4.25
N LEU A 632 -25.70 -4.91 3.74
CA LEU A 632 -25.89 -6.24 3.16
C LEU A 632 -25.00 -6.46 1.92
N GLU A 633 -24.89 -5.44 1.06
CA GLU A 633 -23.96 -5.47 -0.07
C GLU A 633 -22.52 -5.63 0.40
N GLN A 634 -22.11 -4.90 1.44
CA GLN A 634 -20.78 -5.04 2.03
C GLN A 634 -20.54 -6.45 2.61
N ILE A 635 -21.53 -7.02 3.30
CA ILE A 635 -21.48 -8.41 3.81
C ILE A 635 -21.28 -9.39 2.64
N ILE A 636 -22.04 -9.25 1.55
CA ILE A 636 -21.88 -10.10 0.36
C ILE A 636 -20.44 -10.01 -0.16
N GLN A 637 -19.95 -8.79 -0.39
CA GLN A 637 -18.63 -8.57 -0.99
C GLN A 637 -17.50 -9.14 -0.12
N GLN A 638 -17.56 -8.98 1.20
CA GLN A 638 -16.49 -9.45 2.10
C GLN A 638 -16.59 -10.94 2.43
N SER A 639 -17.78 -11.53 2.41
CA SER A 639 -17.97 -12.93 2.81
C SER A 639 -17.80 -13.94 1.66
N ILE A 640 -17.80 -13.49 0.41
CA ILE A 640 -17.57 -14.35 -0.77
C ILE A 640 -16.29 -15.18 -0.59
N GLY A 641 -16.40 -16.50 -0.80
CA GLY A 641 -15.30 -17.45 -0.66
C GLY A 641 -14.98 -17.88 0.78
N SER A 642 -15.50 -17.18 1.78
CA SER A 642 -15.30 -17.48 3.21
C SER A 642 -16.53 -18.13 3.85
N VAL A 643 -17.72 -17.96 3.25
CA VAL A 643 -18.97 -18.56 3.71
C VAL A 643 -19.61 -19.42 2.62
N PRO A 644 -20.50 -20.37 2.99
CA PRO A 644 -21.28 -21.11 2.02
C PRO A 644 -22.13 -20.18 1.16
N GLU A 645 -22.17 -20.43 -0.14
CA GLU A 645 -22.86 -19.55 -1.08
C GLU A 645 -24.37 -19.38 -0.80
N ARG A 646 -25.02 -20.38 -0.19
CA ARG A 646 -26.40 -20.27 0.30
C ARG A 646 -26.61 -19.04 1.20
N PHE A 647 -25.59 -18.65 1.98
CA PHE A 647 -25.63 -17.47 2.82
C PHE A 647 -25.50 -16.18 1.99
N ILE A 648 -24.68 -16.20 0.93
CA ILE A 648 -24.59 -15.11 -0.03
C ILE A 648 -25.95 -14.87 -0.69
N LEU A 649 -26.59 -15.93 -1.19
CA LEU A 649 -27.91 -15.84 -1.82
C LEU A 649 -28.98 -15.36 -0.82
N GLN A 650 -28.96 -15.88 0.41
CA GLN A 650 -29.84 -15.39 1.49
C GLN A 650 -29.62 -13.89 1.76
N THR A 651 -28.38 -13.42 1.73
CA THR A 651 -28.05 -12.02 1.96
C THR A 651 -28.52 -11.13 0.80
N ILE A 652 -28.40 -11.62 -0.44
CA ILE A 652 -28.96 -10.96 -1.64
C ILE A 652 -30.48 -10.88 -1.54
N ASP A 653 -31.16 -11.97 -1.18
CA ASP A 653 -32.62 -12.01 -1.07
C ASP A 653 -33.15 -11.04 -0.01
N ALA A 654 -32.33 -10.68 0.98
CA ALA A 654 -32.66 -9.72 2.04
C ALA A 654 -32.48 -8.24 1.63
N ILE A 655 -31.94 -7.95 0.44
CA ILE A 655 -31.83 -6.59 -0.10
C ILE A 655 -33.19 -6.14 -0.63
N ASP A 656 -33.65 -4.96 -0.22
CA ASP A 656 -34.99 -4.47 -0.55
C ASP A 656 -35.07 -3.72 -1.91
N SER A 657 -34.06 -3.87 -2.77
CA SER A 657 -33.98 -3.22 -4.09
C SER A 657 -33.73 -4.29 -5.16
N PRO A 658 -34.69 -4.55 -6.07
CA PRO A 658 -34.49 -5.52 -7.14
C PRO A 658 -33.31 -5.19 -8.07
N GLU A 659 -33.02 -3.91 -8.25
CA GLU A 659 -31.85 -3.43 -8.99
C GLU A 659 -30.54 -3.88 -8.31
N ALA A 660 -30.42 -3.63 -7.01
CA ALA A 660 -29.27 -4.04 -6.22
C ALA A 660 -29.13 -5.57 -6.18
N GLN A 661 -30.24 -6.31 -6.02
CA GLN A 661 -30.27 -7.76 -6.06
C GLN A 661 -29.72 -8.31 -7.38
N ALA A 662 -30.21 -7.79 -8.51
CA ALA A 662 -29.75 -8.18 -9.84
C ALA A 662 -28.25 -7.89 -10.01
N ARG A 663 -27.78 -6.72 -9.56
CA ARG A 663 -26.36 -6.32 -9.62
C ARG A 663 -25.46 -7.24 -8.79
N GLN A 664 -25.84 -7.58 -7.56
CA GLN A 664 -25.05 -8.49 -6.71
C GLN A 664 -25.00 -9.90 -7.31
N LEU A 665 -26.11 -10.40 -7.90
CA LEU A 665 -26.10 -11.67 -8.63
C LEU A 665 -25.17 -11.64 -9.84
N LEU A 666 -25.18 -10.56 -10.63
CA LEU A 666 -24.28 -10.41 -11.79
C LEU A 666 -22.81 -10.41 -11.36
N SER A 667 -22.47 -9.79 -10.22
CA SER A 667 -21.13 -9.85 -9.65
C SER A 667 -20.72 -11.27 -9.24
N LEU A 668 -21.64 -12.02 -8.63
CA LEU A 668 -21.42 -13.44 -8.29
C LEU A 668 -21.27 -14.31 -9.55
N ILE A 669 -22.08 -14.06 -10.59
CA ILE A 669 -21.99 -14.73 -11.89
C ILE A 669 -20.62 -14.48 -12.53
N ASP A 670 -20.16 -13.24 -12.59
CA ASP A 670 -18.85 -12.89 -13.15
C ASP A 670 -17.73 -13.62 -12.43
N ARG A 671 -17.79 -13.71 -11.09
CA ARG A 671 -16.85 -14.51 -10.31
C ARG A 671 -16.87 -15.98 -10.76
N HIS A 672 -18.03 -16.60 -10.93
CA HIS A 672 -18.11 -17.99 -11.38
C HIS A 672 -17.52 -18.19 -12.78
N LEU A 673 -17.75 -17.24 -13.69
CA LEU A 673 -17.18 -17.24 -15.04
C LEU A 673 -15.65 -17.16 -15.00
N PHE A 674 -15.09 -16.22 -14.25
CA PHE A 674 -13.64 -16.04 -14.17
C PHE A 674 -12.94 -17.18 -13.41
N THR A 675 -13.54 -17.68 -12.34
CA THR A 675 -12.97 -18.80 -11.57
C THR A 675 -13.14 -20.17 -12.23
N GLN A 676 -13.82 -20.24 -13.38
CA GLN A 676 -14.16 -21.47 -14.10
C GLN A 676 -14.77 -22.52 -13.18
N SER A 677 -15.62 -22.10 -12.24
CA SER A 677 -16.33 -23.05 -11.40
C SER A 677 -17.21 -23.95 -12.28
N ASN A 678 -17.16 -25.28 -12.13
CA ASN A 678 -18.01 -26.26 -12.85
C ASN A 678 -19.50 -26.19 -12.47
N ARG A 679 -19.98 -25.00 -12.11
CA ARG A 679 -21.31 -24.74 -11.62
C ARG A 679 -22.20 -24.37 -12.79
N ASP A 680 -23.43 -24.86 -12.74
CA ASP A 680 -24.50 -24.34 -13.58
C ASP A 680 -24.89 -22.92 -13.11
N ILE A 681 -24.59 -21.92 -13.94
CA ILE A 681 -24.82 -20.49 -13.68
C ILE A 681 -26.24 -20.08 -14.09
N ASP A 682 -26.93 -20.90 -14.91
CA ASP A 682 -28.27 -20.59 -15.42
C ASP A 682 -29.29 -20.28 -14.29
N PRO A 683 -29.31 -20.97 -13.13
CA PRO A 683 -30.18 -20.60 -12.02
C PRO A 683 -29.96 -19.17 -11.51
N LEU A 684 -28.71 -18.71 -11.44
CA LEU A 684 -28.39 -17.34 -11.03
C LEU A 684 -28.82 -16.31 -12.07
N LEU A 685 -28.61 -16.62 -13.36
CA LEU A 685 -29.05 -15.75 -14.46
C LEU A 685 -30.58 -15.64 -14.50
N ILE A 686 -31.30 -16.75 -14.30
CA ILE A 686 -32.77 -16.76 -14.20
C ILE A 686 -33.24 -15.90 -13.02
N GLN A 687 -32.62 -16.06 -11.85
CA GLN A 687 -32.96 -15.24 -10.68
C GLN A 687 -32.65 -13.76 -10.92
N SER A 688 -31.54 -13.45 -11.59
CA SER A 688 -31.19 -12.07 -11.98
C SER A 688 -32.25 -11.46 -12.89
N ILE A 689 -32.75 -12.20 -13.91
CA ILE A 689 -33.87 -11.76 -14.76
C ILE A 689 -35.12 -11.46 -13.92
N GLN A 690 -35.44 -12.32 -12.96
CA GLN A 690 -36.62 -12.15 -12.11
C GLN A 690 -36.55 -10.82 -11.35
N PHE A 691 -35.41 -10.51 -10.72
CA PHE A 691 -35.22 -9.24 -10.01
C PHE A 691 -35.20 -8.05 -10.97
N THR A 692 -34.50 -8.13 -12.10
CA THR A 692 -34.47 -7.05 -13.09
C THR A 692 -35.88 -6.69 -13.60
N ARG A 693 -36.76 -7.68 -13.77
CA ARG A 693 -38.16 -7.45 -14.19
C ARG A 693 -39.04 -6.84 -13.10
N MET A 694 -38.61 -6.86 -11.84
CA MET A 694 -39.31 -6.21 -10.73
C MET A 694 -38.95 -4.72 -10.59
N ILE A 695 -37.96 -4.22 -11.35
CA ILE A 695 -37.56 -2.80 -11.34
C ILE A 695 -38.71 -1.97 -11.93
N SER A 696 -39.32 -1.14 -11.08
CA SER A 696 -40.49 -0.30 -11.40
C SER A 696 -40.17 0.98 -12.16
N ASP A 697 -38.90 1.39 -12.16
CA ASP A 697 -38.40 2.61 -12.79
C ASP A 697 -38.50 2.58 -14.32
N PRO A 698 -38.32 3.73 -15.00
CA PRO A 698 -38.22 3.78 -16.45
C PRO A 698 -37.22 2.75 -16.96
N GLU A 699 -37.54 2.15 -18.10
CA GLU A 699 -36.71 1.09 -18.70
C GLU A 699 -35.27 1.54 -18.93
N SER A 700 -35.09 2.79 -19.34
CA SER A 700 -33.79 3.43 -19.54
C SER A 700 -33.69 4.72 -18.74
N ARG A 701 -32.56 4.93 -18.05
CA ARG A 701 -32.25 6.12 -17.25
C ARG A 701 -30.94 6.75 -17.76
N VAL A 702 -30.75 8.03 -17.44
CA VAL A 702 -29.50 8.74 -17.73
C VAL A 702 -29.02 9.48 -16.48
N MET A 703 -27.72 9.39 -16.23
CA MET A 703 -27.00 10.16 -15.22
C MET A 703 -26.50 11.47 -15.82
N ARG A 704 -26.59 12.56 -15.04
CA ARG A 704 -26.15 13.90 -15.47
C ARG A 704 -25.07 14.42 -14.53
N PHE A 705 -23.90 14.73 -15.08
CA PHE A 705 -22.73 15.21 -14.34
C PHE A 705 -22.36 16.65 -14.70
N GLY A 706 -21.83 17.38 -13.71
CA GLY A 706 -21.39 18.78 -13.81
C GLY A 706 -22.44 19.80 -13.34
N ASN A 707 -22.01 21.02 -13.01
CA ASN A 707 -22.85 22.08 -12.42
C ASN A 707 -24.04 22.51 -13.29
N GLU A 708 -24.02 22.19 -14.59
CA GLU A 708 -25.13 22.43 -15.53
C GLU A 708 -25.68 21.14 -16.17
N GLY A 709 -25.30 19.96 -15.68
CA GLY A 709 -25.73 18.67 -16.23
C GLY A 709 -25.23 18.40 -17.66
N GLY A 710 -24.08 18.98 -18.02
CA GLY A 710 -23.53 18.99 -19.38
C GLY A 710 -23.01 17.65 -19.89
N THR A 711 -22.63 16.72 -18.99
CA THR A 711 -22.29 15.35 -19.39
C THR A 711 -23.47 14.44 -19.05
N VAL A 712 -24.04 13.80 -20.06
CA VAL A 712 -25.14 12.83 -19.91
C VAL A 712 -24.58 11.45 -20.22
N VAL A 713 -24.69 10.53 -19.28
CA VAL A 713 -24.23 9.14 -19.40
C VAL A 713 -25.43 8.22 -19.19
N GLU A 714 -25.52 7.12 -19.91
CA GLU A 714 -26.54 6.09 -19.64
C GLU A 714 -26.34 5.50 -18.24
N ASP A 715 -27.43 5.19 -17.55
CA ASP A 715 -27.38 4.51 -16.27
C ASP A 715 -27.21 3.00 -16.49
N GLU A 716 -26.03 2.49 -16.17
CA GLU A 716 -25.67 1.08 -16.37
C GLU A 716 -26.48 0.10 -15.49
N PHE A 717 -27.27 0.58 -14.54
CA PHE A 717 -28.07 -0.23 -13.62
C PHE A 717 -29.58 -0.11 -13.84
N ASP A 718 -30.02 0.59 -14.89
CA ASP A 718 -31.43 0.58 -15.27
C ASP A 718 -31.89 -0.79 -15.79
N ARG A 719 -33.21 -0.93 -15.99
CA ARG A 719 -33.80 -2.21 -16.37
C ARG A 719 -33.27 -2.72 -17.72
N ALA A 720 -33.14 -1.85 -18.73
CA ALA A 720 -32.61 -2.22 -20.04
C ALA A 720 -31.14 -2.64 -19.97
N SER A 721 -30.31 -1.88 -19.26
CA SER A 721 -28.86 -2.12 -19.12
C SER A 721 -28.56 -3.41 -18.34
N LEU A 722 -29.38 -3.73 -17.34
CA LEU A 722 -29.30 -5.02 -16.64
C LEU A 722 -29.75 -6.19 -17.53
N LEU A 723 -30.85 -6.04 -18.29
CA LEU A 723 -31.28 -7.06 -19.26
C LEU A 723 -30.23 -7.28 -20.35
N GLU A 724 -29.63 -6.21 -20.86
CA GLU A 724 -28.48 -6.25 -21.78
C GLU A 724 -27.31 -7.00 -21.15
N SER A 725 -26.92 -6.63 -19.93
CA SER A 725 -25.85 -7.29 -19.17
C SER A 725 -26.08 -8.79 -18.99
N ILE A 726 -27.31 -9.21 -18.71
CA ILE A 726 -27.69 -10.63 -18.59
C ILE A 726 -27.63 -11.32 -19.96
N ALA A 727 -28.18 -10.70 -21.00
CA ALA A 727 -28.21 -11.27 -22.35
C ALA A 727 -26.80 -11.48 -22.92
N LEU A 728 -25.88 -10.54 -22.68
CA LEU A 728 -24.49 -10.65 -23.10
C LEU A 728 -23.76 -11.80 -22.37
N ARG A 729 -24.08 -12.08 -21.10
CA ARG A 729 -23.53 -13.24 -20.38
C ARG A 729 -24.04 -14.57 -20.93
N TYR A 730 -25.32 -14.66 -21.30
CA TYR A 730 -25.81 -15.83 -22.04
C TYR A 730 -25.10 -15.99 -23.40
N ALA A 731 -24.83 -14.89 -24.10
CA ALA A 731 -24.08 -14.94 -25.35
C ALA A 731 -22.64 -15.45 -25.13
N GLN A 732 -21.94 -14.95 -24.09
CA GLN A 732 -20.60 -15.41 -23.70
C GLN A 732 -20.57 -16.89 -23.29
N LEU A 733 -21.68 -17.42 -22.76
CA LEU A 733 -21.84 -18.84 -22.39
C LEU A 733 -22.23 -19.76 -23.56
N ASP A 734 -22.23 -19.24 -24.80
CA ASP A 734 -22.73 -19.94 -25.99
C ASP A 734 -24.16 -20.46 -25.78
N ARG A 735 -25.04 -19.57 -25.27
CA ARG A 735 -26.49 -19.79 -25.09
C ARG A 735 -27.28 -18.75 -25.88
N PRO A 736 -27.15 -18.72 -27.22
CA PRO A 736 -27.71 -17.65 -28.03
C PRO A 736 -29.24 -17.57 -27.96
N SER A 737 -29.94 -18.70 -27.89
CA SER A 737 -31.41 -18.71 -27.75
C SER A 737 -31.87 -18.00 -26.48
N ALA A 738 -31.19 -18.24 -25.35
CA ALA A 738 -31.48 -17.56 -24.09
C ALA A 738 -31.10 -16.07 -24.15
N ALA A 739 -29.96 -15.73 -24.76
CA ALA A 739 -29.55 -14.34 -24.97
C ALA A 739 -30.60 -13.54 -25.76
N PHE A 740 -31.10 -14.11 -26.88
CA PHE A 740 -32.16 -13.50 -27.68
C PHE A 740 -33.49 -13.40 -26.93
N GLU A 741 -33.84 -14.42 -26.13
CA GLU A 741 -35.04 -14.37 -25.28
C GLU A 741 -34.95 -13.22 -24.28
N VAL A 742 -33.83 -13.05 -23.59
CA VAL A 742 -33.64 -11.99 -22.60
C VAL A 742 -33.69 -10.61 -23.25
N ALA A 743 -33.04 -10.43 -24.39
CA ALA A 743 -33.10 -9.17 -25.13
C ALA A 743 -34.53 -8.79 -25.53
N ASN A 744 -35.41 -9.77 -25.78
CA ASN A 744 -36.81 -9.51 -26.10
C ASN A 744 -37.65 -9.03 -24.90
N TYR A 745 -37.12 -9.06 -23.68
CA TYR A 745 -37.76 -8.38 -22.53
C TYR A 745 -37.57 -6.87 -22.55
N ILE A 746 -36.68 -6.33 -23.39
CA ILE A 746 -36.51 -4.88 -23.58
C ILE A 746 -37.65 -4.36 -24.49
N GLU A 747 -38.45 -3.42 -23.96
CA GLU A 747 -39.62 -2.86 -24.62
C GLU A 747 -39.24 -1.78 -25.64
N ASP A 748 -38.27 -0.93 -25.31
CA ASP A 748 -37.72 0.07 -26.24
C ASP A 748 -37.10 -0.62 -27.45
N LEU A 749 -37.62 -0.29 -28.62
CA LEU A 749 -37.24 -0.94 -29.87
C LEU A 749 -35.81 -0.61 -30.27
N ALA A 750 -35.34 0.61 -30.02
CA ALA A 750 -34.01 1.03 -30.42
C ALA A 750 -32.94 0.36 -29.56
N GLU A 751 -33.17 0.31 -28.24
CA GLU A 751 -32.32 -0.39 -27.29
C GLU A 751 -32.33 -1.90 -27.51
N ARG A 752 -33.50 -2.51 -27.72
CA ARG A 752 -33.58 -3.93 -28.06
C ARG A 752 -32.80 -4.23 -29.34
N ASP A 753 -32.99 -3.45 -30.40
CA ASP A 753 -32.28 -3.67 -31.66
C ASP A 753 -30.76 -3.45 -31.50
N ARG A 754 -30.33 -2.56 -30.60
CA ARG A 754 -28.92 -2.39 -30.21
C ARG A 754 -28.39 -3.67 -29.56
N VAL A 755 -29.07 -4.17 -28.52
CA VAL A 755 -28.68 -5.40 -27.80
C VAL A 755 -28.65 -6.62 -28.73
N LEU A 756 -29.68 -6.78 -29.59
CA LEU A 756 -29.73 -7.88 -30.56
C LEU A 756 -28.56 -7.84 -31.55
N ARG A 757 -28.08 -6.65 -31.95
CA ARG A 757 -26.88 -6.52 -32.79
C ARG A 757 -25.63 -6.94 -32.01
N ARG A 758 -25.48 -6.50 -30.76
CA ARG A 758 -24.34 -6.89 -29.89
C ARG A 758 -24.28 -8.40 -29.69
N ILE A 759 -25.42 -9.05 -29.39
CA ILE A 759 -25.50 -10.52 -29.27
C ILE A 759 -25.03 -11.23 -30.54
N ARG A 760 -25.39 -10.73 -31.72
CA ARG A 760 -24.94 -11.31 -33.01
C ARG A 760 -23.43 -11.19 -33.21
N CYS A 761 -22.77 -10.17 -32.66
CA CYS A 761 -21.32 -10.04 -32.74
C CYS A 761 -20.59 -11.16 -31.97
N HIS A 762 -21.22 -11.76 -30.95
CA HIS A 762 -20.72 -12.94 -30.26
C HIS A 762 -20.93 -14.26 -31.03
N GLN A 763 -21.72 -14.25 -32.12
CA GLN A 763 -21.99 -15.44 -32.94
C GLN A 763 -21.16 -15.52 -34.22
N LEU A 764 -20.42 -14.46 -34.57
CA LEU A 764 -19.68 -14.36 -35.83
C LEU A 764 -18.24 -14.90 -35.74
N GLU A 765 -17.94 -15.72 -34.73
CA GLU A 765 -16.70 -16.51 -34.70
C GLU A 765 -16.87 -17.78 -35.55
N ASP A 766 -16.56 -17.64 -36.84
CA ASP A 766 -16.01 -18.69 -37.72
C ASP A 766 -15.18 -18.05 -38.85
#